data_AF-A0A4Y6PTY1-F1
#
_entry.id   AF-A0A4Y6PTY1-F1
#
_cell.length_a   1.000
_cell.length_b   1.000
_cell.length_c   1.000
_cell.angle_alpha   90.00
_cell.angle_beta   90.00
_cell.angle_gamma   90.00
#
_symmetry.space_group_name_H-M   'P 1'
#
loop_
_entity.id
_entity.type
_entity.pdbx_description
1 polymer ?
#
loop_
_entity_poly.entity_id
_entity_poly.type
_entity_poly.pdbx_seq_one_letter_code
_entity_poly.pdbx_strand_id
1 'polypeptide(L)'
;MRRILVLLFVCLALVAGCSDPDSSQNNNQNLEPDAGDVSADGTSDVDDDTGPASCELQADCAEGTMCHGGVCVEAPECGGLRDWDTCVEAFEALEPGLGRRAVCGGEHCRIACLVDQHCADGQVCADNGSCVDFTGEITGEHPGGDSREPLEAGVANTLMTFPIGLSQGGYGSRSASGDGRYVESLRETDGQMHGLYARAFVLDNGERQLMFIRLPVIFPTMPLHEAVARKLQEETGKDWRDSLIISGTHTHSGPTRYWQLPDDTALPLGSFGTDEFSQQVFDWTVDSTFEAAKAALDDLSPARFGWEIVEAYDTDDYISSDRWSATPPFDDNRLLLFRIDDAEGNPRAVMISYGTHGTVHGDNYFTGDAPAGAERALEARLGEEYDRFVPVLYFNQNGGSMSPRGDRWGHGENARFEAVGHELADRAIDALRDMTTETDISLAGATHRFPITYENVGYAEGEWKVGTIGKGSPGDVYDFGGLQCVGEDGDDDYSTSITPPVSGCLPLHLINHHRSITLFAKSQMTALDIGGLTVVTLPGEATMEFGWQVLKEARDQFGIDPLDAWIWGYAQDHQFYLTPSNLRGELPPFPGISTPKAIDEYPDYAFSWRQGGYEAGMSVWGWKFGDFLVARAMETVSKLTDGGVEPALPAALPTEFSRIDESPFPVETSNAANMGTFVDEPPATVSRLESIDVAWVGGDPGAEMPQAPLVVLEKKNGDTFEAVETVSKRTYSNREPVMLTRRRKNGDDWEWAVRWEELQNFPTGEYRFRVEGHYLDDNEARQSYEATSGVFEVVATDTVEVEVTSTGTAVEGRLGYPAASRLRYEGTSEDPGRVTGNFRMRHPRAGAGISAPLVVGEDVSADDVTVRVMDGATEVASLTGADLTLATNPETVDGRDGIPVTRFSADVSSLSPGSYTVEVTVTDAYGNTGTGTAVLDVP
;
A
#
# COMPACT_ATOMS: atom_id res chain seq x y z
N MET A 1 5.52 -4.26 36.33
CA MET A 1 6.63 -5.04 35.74
C MET A 1 6.28 -6.49 35.37
N ARG A 2 5.99 -7.43 36.30
CA ARG A 2 5.68 -8.84 35.92
C ARG A 2 4.45 -9.04 35.01
N ARG A 3 3.45 -8.15 35.07
CA ARG A 3 2.27 -8.16 34.17
C ARG A 3 2.58 -7.59 32.77
N ILE A 4 3.50 -6.63 32.68
CA ILE A 4 3.91 -5.99 31.42
C ILE A 4 4.83 -6.91 30.61
N LEU A 5 5.73 -7.66 31.28
CA LEU A 5 6.59 -8.66 30.62
C LEU A 5 5.79 -9.80 29.97
N VAL A 6 4.61 -10.14 30.52
CA VAL A 6 3.71 -11.15 29.95
C VAL A 6 2.95 -10.59 28.74
N LEU A 7 2.54 -9.32 28.76
CA LEU A 7 1.98 -8.66 27.57
C LEU A 7 3.00 -8.57 26.44
N LEU A 8 4.26 -8.21 26.74
CA LEU A 8 5.32 -8.12 25.73
C LEU A 8 5.61 -9.47 25.06
N PHE A 9 5.67 -10.56 25.85
CA PHE A 9 5.90 -11.92 25.34
C PHE A 9 4.73 -12.47 24.53
N VAL A 10 3.50 -12.04 24.83
CA VAL A 10 2.29 -12.40 24.08
C VAL A 10 2.19 -11.57 22.79
N CYS A 11 2.49 -10.26 22.83
CA CYS A 11 2.56 -9.42 21.62
C CYS A 11 3.63 -9.88 20.62
N LEU A 12 4.84 -10.26 21.08
CA LEU A 12 5.91 -10.73 20.18
C LEU A 12 5.62 -12.08 19.51
N ALA A 13 4.74 -12.90 20.10
CA ALA A 13 4.30 -14.16 19.49
C ALA A 13 3.16 -13.96 18.48
N LEU A 14 2.22 -13.04 18.78
CA LEU A 14 0.96 -12.81 18.04
C LEU A 14 1.08 -11.93 16.78
N VAL A 15 2.25 -11.36 16.48
CA VAL A 15 2.48 -10.43 15.36
C VAL A 15 2.75 -11.16 14.01
N ALA A 16 2.65 -12.50 13.99
CA ALA A 16 2.94 -13.36 12.82
C ALA A 16 1.77 -13.51 11.82
N GLY A 17 0.66 -12.77 11.98
CA GLY A 17 -0.58 -12.92 11.20
C GLY A 17 -0.54 -12.56 9.71
N CYS A 18 0.58 -12.04 9.20
CA CYS A 18 0.88 -12.02 7.77
C CYS A 18 2.13 -12.88 7.57
N SER A 19 1.93 -14.15 7.20
CA SER A 19 3.02 -15.12 7.05
C SER A 19 3.94 -14.76 5.88
N ASP A 20 5.20 -14.48 6.20
CA ASP A 20 6.33 -14.61 5.28
C ASP A 20 6.87 -16.06 5.39
N PRO A 21 7.09 -16.81 4.29
CA PRO A 21 7.66 -18.14 4.37
C PRO A 21 9.17 -18.07 4.60
N ASP A 22 9.62 -18.74 5.66
CA ASP A 22 11.03 -19.00 6.01
C ASP A 22 11.87 -17.82 6.53
N SER A 23 11.91 -17.68 7.86
CA SER A 23 13.22 -17.52 8.53
C SER A 23 13.20 -18.07 9.97
N SER A 24 13.97 -19.13 10.19
CA SER A 24 14.36 -19.58 11.53
C SER A 24 15.61 -18.81 11.95
N GLN A 25 15.69 -18.23 13.16
CA GLN A 25 16.95 -18.17 13.95
C GLN A 25 16.77 -17.91 15.47
N ASN A 26 17.67 -18.55 16.24
CA ASN A 26 18.10 -18.28 17.63
C ASN A 26 18.61 -16.83 17.80
N ASN A 27 18.82 -16.22 18.99
CA ASN A 27 19.33 -16.72 20.26
C ASN A 27 19.16 -15.63 21.36
N ASN A 28 19.10 -16.07 22.62
CA ASN A 28 19.14 -15.26 23.86
C ASN A 28 20.32 -14.27 23.91
N GLN A 29 20.09 -13.08 24.49
CA GLN A 29 20.99 -12.48 25.50
C GLN A 29 20.33 -11.34 26.31
N ASN A 30 20.54 -11.39 27.63
CA ASN A 30 20.09 -10.45 28.65
C ASN A 30 20.89 -9.14 28.63
N LEU A 31 20.22 -7.99 28.79
CA LEU A 31 20.83 -6.75 29.29
C LEU A 31 19.85 -6.03 30.24
N GLU A 32 20.35 -5.65 31.41
CA GLU A 32 19.66 -4.89 32.46
C GLU A 32 19.67 -3.38 32.13
N PRO A 33 18.64 -2.60 32.53
CA PRO A 33 18.65 -1.15 32.32
C PRO A 33 19.31 -0.40 33.48
N ASP A 34 20.29 0.45 33.17
CA ASP A 34 20.81 1.50 34.05
C ASP A 34 19.92 2.75 33.90
N ALA A 35 19.33 3.19 35.01
CA ALA A 35 18.50 4.40 35.08
C ALA A 35 19.38 5.62 35.38
N GLY A 36 19.43 6.57 34.44
CA GLY A 36 19.97 7.91 34.63
C GLY A 36 18.85 8.86 35.05
N ASP A 37 18.88 9.27 36.31
CA ASP A 37 17.96 10.22 36.94
C ASP A 37 18.38 11.66 36.59
N VAL A 38 17.51 12.44 35.95
CA VAL A 38 17.72 13.87 35.70
C VAL A 38 16.59 14.63 36.40
N SER A 39 16.89 15.13 37.60
CA SER A 39 16.03 16.02 38.38
C SER A 39 16.02 17.42 37.75
N ALA A 40 14.85 17.91 37.37
CA ALA A 40 14.60 19.33 37.12
C ALA A 40 14.02 19.95 38.40
N ASP A 41 14.77 20.85 39.02
CA ASP A 41 14.36 21.65 40.17
C ASP A 41 14.19 23.10 39.69
N GLY A 42 12.99 23.65 39.82
CA GLY A 42 12.63 24.95 39.25
C GLY A 42 11.27 25.44 39.73
N THR A 43 11.14 25.73 41.03
CA THR A 43 9.96 26.38 41.59
C THR A 43 9.86 27.84 41.13
N SER A 44 8.76 28.20 40.46
CA SER A 44 8.28 29.57 40.36
C SER A 44 6.83 29.63 40.85
N ASP A 45 6.58 30.49 41.83
CA ASP A 45 5.24 30.85 42.31
C ASP A 45 4.37 31.35 41.15
N VAL A 46 3.27 30.65 40.84
CA VAL A 46 2.23 31.07 39.88
C VAL A 46 0.98 31.43 40.70
N ASP A 47 0.39 32.59 40.44
CA ASP A 47 -0.93 32.97 40.96
C ASP A 47 -1.97 31.95 40.44
N ASP A 48 -2.72 31.30 41.35
CA ASP A 48 -3.80 30.35 41.04
C ASP A 48 -4.98 31.05 40.35
N ASP A 49 -4.89 31.28 39.05
CA ASP A 49 -6.06 31.60 38.22
C ASP A 49 -6.86 30.30 38.00
N THR A 50 -7.84 30.04 38.87
CA THR A 50 -8.72 28.85 38.82
C THR A 50 -9.67 28.82 37.61
N GLY A 51 -9.46 29.71 36.63
CA GLY A 51 -10.43 29.96 35.57
C GLY A 51 -11.67 30.73 36.08
N PRO A 52 -12.73 30.84 35.27
CA PRO A 52 -13.97 31.47 35.69
C PRO A 52 -14.55 30.75 36.92
N ALA A 53 -15.05 31.52 37.90
CA ALA A 53 -15.64 30.96 39.12
C ALA A 53 -16.87 30.07 38.88
N SER A 54 -17.46 30.13 37.67
CA SER A 54 -18.58 29.31 37.22
C SER A 54 -18.21 28.58 35.94
N CYS A 55 -18.73 27.36 35.77
CA CYS A 55 -18.49 26.51 34.61
C CYS A 55 -19.78 25.81 34.14
N GLU A 56 -19.86 25.51 32.85
CA GLU A 56 -20.88 24.66 32.23
C GLU A 56 -20.28 23.34 31.76
N LEU A 57 -19.04 23.37 31.25
CA LEU A 57 -18.28 22.23 30.76
C LEU A 57 -17.04 21.98 31.64
N GLN A 58 -16.51 20.76 31.56
CA GLN A 58 -15.24 20.43 32.22
C GLN A 58 -14.07 21.23 31.64
N ALA A 59 -14.12 21.56 30.35
CA ALA A 59 -13.10 22.34 29.67
C ALA A 59 -13.08 23.83 30.08
N ASP A 60 -14.10 24.33 30.79
CA ASP A 60 -14.16 25.74 31.22
C ASP A 60 -13.21 26.04 32.40
N CYS A 61 -12.79 25.01 33.13
CA CYS A 61 -11.99 25.13 34.33
C CYS A 61 -10.49 25.05 34.01
N ALA A 62 -9.68 25.80 34.76
CA ALA A 62 -8.22 25.81 34.57
C ALA A 62 -7.59 24.46 34.94
N GLU A 63 -6.35 24.25 34.50
CA GLU A 63 -5.56 23.08 34.88
C GLU A 63 -5.50 22.93 36.42
N GLY A 64 -5.60 21.69 36.92
CA GLY A 64 -5.70 21.41 38.35
C GLY A 64 -7.10 21.62 38.96
N THR A 65 -8.08 22.07 38.17
CA THR A 65 -9.48 22.26 38.62
C THR A 65 -10.47 21.47 37.75
N MET A 66 -11.69 21.28 38.26
CA MET A 66 -12.77 20.54 37.61
C MET A 66 -14.11 21.26 37.77
N CYS A 67 -15.01 21.07 36.81
CA CYS A 67 -16.36 21.61 36.90
C CYS A 67 -17.24 20.71 37.78
N HIS A 68 -17.70 21.22 38.92
CA HIS A 68 -18.60 20.49 39.80
C HIS A 68 -19.70 21.39 40.38
N GLY A 69 -20.96 21.02 40.16
CA GLY A 69 -22.09 21.83 40.63
C GLY A 69 -22.16 23.24 40.00
N GLY A 70 -21.59 23.41 38.81
CA GLY A 70 -21.57 24.68 38.06
C GLY A 70 -20.47 25.66 38.49
N VAL A 71 -19.50 25.22 39.28
CA VAL A 71 -18.34 26.02 39.72
C VAL A 71 -17.04 25.22 39.54
N CYS A 72 -15.95 25.92 39.22
CA CYS A 72 -14.63 25.32 39.17
C CYS A 72 -14.13 25.09 40.61
N VAL A 73 -13.80 23.83 40.91
CA VAL A 73 -13.25 23.39 42.19
C VAL A 73 -11.93 22.67 41.96
N GLU A 74 -11.08 22.63 42.98
CA GLU A 74 -9.83 21.85 42.94
C GLU A 74 -10.11 20.38 42.57
N ALA A 75 -9.34 19.88 41.60
CA ALA A 75 -9.47 18.51 41.15
C ALA A 75 -8.66 17.56 42.05
N PRO A 76 -9.03 16.28 42.17
CA PRO A 76 -8.23 15.30 42.90
C PRO A 76 -6.79 15.23 42.38
N GLU A 77 -5.81 15.12 43.27
CA GLU A 77 -4.40 14.93 42.89
C GLU A 77 -4.14 13.51 42.33
N CYS A 78 -3.16 13.39 41.44
CA CYS A 78 -2.61 12.13 40.95
C CYS A 78 -1.09 12.26 40.72
N GLY A 79 -0.35 11.14 40.73
CA GLY A 79 1.12 11.18 40.62
C GLY A 79 1.68 11.24 39.20
N GLY A 80 0.83 11.08 38.18
CA GLY A 80 1.19 11.09 36.75
C GLY A 80 0.29 10.19 35.92
N LEU A 81 0.46 10.18 34.60
CA LEU A 81 -0.39 9.45 33.64
C LEU A 81 -0.68 7.99 34.05
N ARG A 82 0.28 7.30 34.68
CA ARG A 82 0.15 5.90 35.09
C ARG A 82 -0.81 5.68 36.26
N ASP A 83 -1.12 6.72 37.03
CA ASP A 83 -1.99 6.69 38.21
C ASP A 83 -3.45 7.07 37.86
N TRP A 84 -3.85 6.84 36.60
CA TRP A 84 -5.18 7.14 36.09
C TRP A 84 -6.30 6.41 36.86
N ASP A 85 -6.02 5.26 37.45
CA ASP A 85 -6.97 4.48 38.26
C ASP A 85 -7.44 5.25 39.50
N THR A 86 -6.54 6.01 40.12
CA THR A 86 -6.88 6.91 41.24
C THR A 86 -7.89 7.98 40.79
N CYS A 87 -7.72 8.51 39.58
CA CYS A 87 -8.66 9.48 39.01
C CYS A 87 -10.01 8.85 38.70
N VAL A 88 -10.03 7.64 38.14
CA VAL A 88 -11.26 6.89 37.90
C VAL A 88 -12.02 6.69 39.21
N GLU A 89 -11.37 6.16 40.26
CA GLU A 89 -12.00 5.94 41.56
C GLU A 89 -12.53 7.24 42.19
N ALA A 90 -11.77 8.33 42.11
CA ALA A 90 -12.16 9.62 42.66
C ALA A 90 -13.39 10.20 41.96
N PHE A 91 -13.41 10.17 40.62
CA PHE A 91 -14.52 10.72 39.83
C PHE A 91 -15.75 9.83 39.85
N GLU A 92 -15.62 8.50 39.85
CA GLU A 92 -16.75 7.59 40.05
C GLU A 92 -17.48 7.84 41.38
N ALA A 93 -16.73 8.14 42.43
CA ALA A 93 -17.29 8.46 43.74
C ALA A 93 -18.07 9.79 43.76
N LEU A 94 -17.71 10.73 42.88
CA LEU A 94 -18.42 12.01 42.70
C LEU A 94 -19.67 11.83 41.84
N GLU A 95 -19.49 11.28 40.64
CA GLU A 95 -20.54 10.98 39.69
C GLU A 95 -20.12 9.77 38.82
N PRO A 96 -20.85 8.65 38.84
CA PRO A 96 -20.45 7.42 38.15
C PRO A 96 -20.09 7.59 36.67
N GLY A 97 -20.73 8.53 35.95
CA GLY A 97 -20.46 8.78 34.54
C GLY A 97 -19.14 9.51 34.26
N LEU A 98 -18.56 10.20 35.24
CA LEU A 98 -17.31 10.93 35.08
C LEU A 98 -16.08 10.02 35.09
N GLY A 99 -16.14 8.91 35.83
CA GLY A 99 -15.06 7.92 35.89
C GLY A 99 -14.62 7.43 34.52
N ARG A 100 -15.54 7.31 33.55
CA ARG A 100 -15.26 6.75 32.20
C ARG A 100 -14.40 7.66 31.34
N ARG A 101 -14.23 8.90 31.76
CA ARG A 101 -13.43 9.91 31.08
C ARG A 101 -12.33 10.48 31.98
N ALA A 102 -12.19 9.94 33.19
CA ALA A 102 -11.21 10.42 34.14
C ALA A 102 -9.81 9.97 33.74
N VAL A 103 -8.87 10.91 33.71
CA VAL A 103 -7.45 10.67 33.40
C VAL A 103 -6.59 11.52 34.32
N CYS A 104 -5.33 11.15 34.49
CA CYS A 104 -4.37 12.02 35.16
C CYS A 104 -3.73 12.98 34.13
N GLY A 105 -3.91 14.29 34.30
CA GLY A 105 -3.25 15.32 33.50
C GLY A 105 -2.20 16.03 34.34
N GLY A 106 -0.94 15.60 34.22
CA GLY A 106 0.13 16.11 35.08
C GLY A 106 0.00 15.57 36.51
N GLU A 107 -0.18 16.47 37.48
CA GLU A 107 -0.31 16.13 38.91
C GLU A 107 -1.77 16.13 39.40
N HIS A 108 -2.74 16.38 38.50
CA HIS A 108 -4.15 16.46 38.86
C HIS A 108 -5.03 15.64 37.91
N CYS A 109 -6.11 15.09 38.46
CA CYS A 109 -7.09 14.36 37.70
C CYS A 109 -7.93 15.35 36.87
N ARG A 110 -8.18 15.01 35.61
CA ARG A 110 -9.05 15.78 34.71
C ARG A 110 -10.05 14.87 34.01
N ILE A 111 -11.09 15.48 33.44
CA ILE A 111 -12.06 14.78 32.61
C ILE A 111 -11.74 15.02 31.14
N ALA A 112 -11.43 13.94 30.42
CA ALA A 112 -11.18 13.94 28.99
C ALA A 112 -12.47 14.15 28.16
N CYS A 113 -12.31 14.75 26.98
CA CYS A 113 -13.34 14.71 25.95
C CYS A 113 -13.35 13.32 25.27
N LEU A 114 -14.47 12.96 24.65
CA LEU A 114 -14.61 11.75 23.82
C LEU A 114 -15.26 12.07 22.48
N VAL A 115 -16.13 13.08 22.51
CA VAL A 115 -16.81 13.65 21.36
C VAL A 115 -16.68 15.16 21.44
N ASP A 116 -16.85 15.85 20.31
CA ASP A 116 -16.70 17.30 20.23
C ASP A 116 -17.69 18.04 21.13
N GLN A 117 -18.85 17.45 21.43
CA GLN A 117 -19.86 18.04 22.33
C GLN A 117 -19.43 18.11 23.80
N HIS A 118 -18.29 17.51 24.16
CA HIS A 118 -17.67 17.69 25.48
C HIS A 118 -16.81 18.96 25.56
N CYS A 119 -16.56 19.61 24.42
CA CYS A 119 -15.74 20.80 24.30
C CYS A 119 -16.59 22.05 24.06
N ALA A 120 -16.00 23.23 24.24
CA ALA A 120 -16.69 24.48 23.97
C ALA A 120 -16.96 24.66 22.46
N ASP A 121 -17.90 25.54 22.12
CA ASP A 121 -18.20 25.87 20.72
C ASP A 121 -16.93 26.33 19.99
N GLY A 122 -16.67 25.76 18.81
CA GLY A 122 -15.46 26.03 18.03
C GLY A 122 -14.23 25.23 18.46
N GLN A 123 -14.38 24.27 19.37
CA GLN A 123 -13.34 23.32 19.75
C GLN A 123 -13.67 21.91 19.26
N VAL A 124 -12.63 21.12 19.06
CA VAL A 124 -12.69 19.72 18.63
C VAL A 124 -12.04 18.83 19.70
N CYS A 125 -12.57 17.62 19.88
CA CYS A 125 -11.92 16.63 20.71
C CYS A 125 -10.76 15.97 19.95
N ALA A 126 -9.54 16.25 20.38
CA ALA A 126 -8.29 15.79 19.78
C ALA A 126 -7.27 15.42 20.87
N ASP A 127 -6.01 15.25 20.51
CA ASP A 127 -4.85 15.12 21.41
C ASP A 127 -5.12 14.23 22.62
N ASN A 128 -5.61 13.03 22.32
CA ASN A 128 -5.90 11.99 23.28
C ASN A 128 -6.87 12.40 24.41
N GLY A 129 -7.95 13.09 24.02
CA GLY A 129 -9.02 13.47 24.94
C GLY A 129 -8.87 14.87 25.52
N SER A 130 -8.30 15.79 24.74
CA SER A 130 -8.16 17.21 25.04
C SER A 130 -9.02 18.03 24.08
N CYS A 131 -9.63 19.11 24.59
CA CYS A 131 -10.36 20.05 23.76
C CYS A 131 -9.37 21.06 23.17
N VAL A 132 -9.29 21.11 21.84
CA VAL A 132 -8.41 22.03 21.12
C VAL A 132 -9.23 22.91 20.20
N ASP A 133 -8.76 24.13 19.96
CA ASP A 133 -9.46 25.05 19.06
C ASP A 133 -9.49 24.47 17.65
N PHE A 134 -10.68 24.43 17.05
CA PHE A 134 -10.82 24.10 15.65
C PHE A 134 -10.50 25.36 14.84
N THR A 135 -9.36 25.38 14.16
CA THR A 135 -8.82 26.56 13.48
C THR A 135 -9.34 26.72 12.04
N GLY A 136 -10.18 25.80 11.58
CA GLY A 136 -10.65 25.72 10.20
C GLY A 136 -11.92 26.51 9.98
N GLU A 137 -12.08 27.03 8.78
CA GLU A 137 -13.33 27.64 8.35
C GLU A 137 -14.11 26.65 7.48
N ILE A 138 -15.30 26.23 7.95
CA ILE A 138 -16.22 25.40 7.17
C ILE A 138 -17.22 26.34 6.50
N THR A 139 -16.97 26.72 5.26
CA THR A 139 -17.85 27.62 4.52
C THR A 139 -19.04 26.86 3.92
N GLY A 140 -18.87 25.56 3.64
CA GLY A 140 -19.83 24.75 2.89
C GLY A 140 -19.96 25.13 1.41
N GLU A 141 -19.18 26.11 0.94
CA GLU A 141 -19.18 26.55 -0.44
C GLU A 141 -18.24 25.64 -1.25
N HIS A 142 -18.81 24.60 -1.85
CA HIS A 142 -18.06 23.64 -2.66
C HIS A 142 -17.38 24.29 -3.88
N PRO A 143 -16.31 23.68 -4.40
CA PRO A 143 -15.72 24.11 -5.67
C PRO A 143 -16.66 23.83 -6.85
N GLY A 144 -16.58 24.71 -7.86
CA GLY A 144 -17.56 24.84 -8.94
C GLY A 144 -18.21 26.23 -8.97
N GLY A 145 -18.93 26.51 -10.07
CA GLY A 145 -19.71 27.72 -10.30
C GLY A 145 -21.22 27.48 -10.25
N ASP A 146 -22.00 28.43 -10.79
CA ASP A 146 -23.46 28.40 -10.72
C ASP A 146 -24.13 27.65 -11.89
N SER A 147 -23.36 27.16 -12.86
CA SER A 147 -23.91 26.56 -14.09
C SER A 147 -23.08 25.41 -14.62
N ARG A 148 -23.78 24.40 -15.12
CA ARG A 148 -23.26 23.27 -15.88
C ARG A 148 -22.56 23.71 -17.17
N GLU A 149 -21.35 23.23 -17.38
CA GLU A 149 -20.49 23.46 -18.56
C GLU A 149 -19.93 22.13 -19.09
N PRO A 150 -19.34 22.10 -20.31
CA PRO A 150 -18.61 20.92 -20.77
C PRO A 150 -17.50 20.52 -19.79
N LEU A 151 -17.31 19.21 -19.63
CA LEU A 151 -16.35 18.63 -18.69
C LEU A 151 -14.92 19.12 -18.98
N GLU A 152 -14.27 19.61 -17.93
CA GLU A 152 -12.83 19.73 -17.84
C GLU A 152 -12.27 18.66 -16.89
N ALA A 153 -11.04 18.22 -17.15
CA ALA A 153 -10.30 17.39 -16.23
C ALA A 153 -8.83 17.78 -16.21
N GLY A 154 -8.21 17.61 -15.05
CA GLY A 154 -6.78 17.81 -14.85
C GLY A 154 -6.19 16.61 -14.13
N VAL A 155 -4.94 16.29 -14.45
CA VAL A 155 -4.26 15.05 -14.04
C VAL A 155 -2.87 15.37 -13.51
N ALA A 156 -2.48 14.72 -12.41
CA ALA A 156 -1.15 14.85 -11.84
C ALA A 156 -0.51 13.49 -11.51
N ASN A 157 0.81 13.44 -11.66
CA ASN A 157 1.67 12.34 -11.24
C ASN A 157 2.91 12.92 -10.56
N THR A 158 2.80 13.18 -9.26
CA THR A 158 3.78 13.95 -8.47
C THR A 158 4.61 13.01 -7.60
N LEU A 159 5.93 13.10 -7.71
CA LEU A 159 6.84 12.29 -6.90
C LEU A 159 6.73 12.74 -5.43
N MET A 160 6.45 11.80 -4.52
CA MET A 160 6.36 12.10 -3.09
C MET A 160 7.74 12.42 -2.50
N THR A 161 7.77 13.26 -1.48
CA THR A 161 8.98 13.68 -0.78
C THR A 161 9.13 12.95 0.55
N PHE A 162 10.17 12.12 0.69
CA PHE A 162 10.60 11.46 1.92
C PHE A 162 12.02 10.88 1.74
N PRO A 163 12.84 10.78 2.80
CA PRO A 163 14.18 10.21 2.67
C PRO A 163 14.13 8.68 2.58
N ILE A 164 15.09 8.09 1.86
CA ILE A 164 15.38 6.66 2.03
C ILE A 164 15.92 6.44 3.45
N GLY A 165 15.40 5.42 4.13
CA GLY A 165 15.70 5.15 5.54
C GLY A 165 14.53 5.42 6.48
N LEU A 166 13.45 6.04 5.99
CA LEU A 166 12.16 6.05 6.70
C LEU A 166 11.61 4.61 6.79
N SER A 167 10.71 4.34 7.74
CA SER A 167 10.05 3.04 7.90
C SER A 167 8.93 2.84 6.87
N GLN A 168 8.56 1.57 6.68
CA GLN A 168 7.43 1.15 5.86
C GLN A 168 6.20 0.83 6.73
N GLY A 169 5.02 1.23 6.28
CA GLY A 169 3.75 0.92 6.97
C GLY A 169 3.25 -0.50 6.73
N GLY A 170 2.36 -1.00 7.59
CA GLY A 170 1.62 -2.25 7.46
C GLY A 170 2.10 -3.39 8.37
N TYR A 171 3.34 -3.87 8.21
CA TYR A 171 3.80 -5.05 8.93
C TYR A 171 4.37 -4.74 10.32
N GLY A 172 3.66 -5.17 11.38
CA GLY A 172 4.19 -5.18 12.74
C GLY A 172 5.41 -6.11 12.93
N SER A 173 5.62 -7.10 12.05
CA SER A 173 6.80 -7.97 12.07
C SER A 173 8.11 -7.22 11.79
N ARG A 174 8.03 -6.00 11.26
CA ARG A 174 9.17 -5.08 11.12
C ARG A 174 9.52 -4.36 12.42
N SER A 175 8.83 -4.64 13.53
CA SER A 175 9.17 -4.04 14.81
C SER A 175 10.63 -4.28 15.16
N ALA A 176 11.31 -3.19 15.50
CA ALA A 176 12.69 -3.17 15.93
C ALA A 176 12.88 -2.01 16.92
N SER A 177 13.66 -2.22 17.97
CA SER A 177 14.05 -1.14 18.89
C SER A 177 15.25 -0.37 18.31
N GLY A 178 15.12 0.96 18.28
CA GLY A 178 15.93 1.88 17.47
C GLY A 178 17.46 1.76 17.47
N ASP A 179 17.99 2.14 16.30
CA ASP A 179 19.30 2.79 16.03
C ASP A 179 19.27 3.54 14.66
N GLY A 180 18.09 3.70 14.03
CA GLY A 180 17.94 4.30 12.70
C GLY A 180 17.54 5.78 12.77
N ARG A 181 17.96 6.59 11.79
CA ARG A 181 17.80 8.06 11.88
C ARG A 181 16.37 8.54 11.68
N TYR A 182 15.62 7.86 10.81
CA TYR A 182 14.26 8.26 10.42
C TYR A 182 13.20 7.31 10.98
N VAL A 183 13.54 6.44 11.94
CA VAL A 183 12.66 5.41 12.49
C VAL A 183 12.77 5.34 14.01
N GLU A 184 11.73 4.87 14.69
CA GLU A 184 11.73 4.73 16.15
C GLU A 184 11.47 3.27 16.57
N SER A 185 10.37 2.67 16.10
CA SER A 185 9.88 1.36 16.53
C SER A 185 9.75 0.31 15.41
N LEU A 186 10.11 0.66 14.17
CA LEU A 186 10.21 -0.24 13.01
C LEU A 186 11.61 -0.20 12.36
N ARG A 187 11.90 -1.14 11.46
CA ARG A 187 13.11 -1.14 10.63
C ARG A 187 13.11 -0.02 9.59
N GLU A 188 14.30 0.51 9.32
CA GLU A 188 14.56 1.45 8.23
C GLU A 188 14.57 0.77 6.86
N THR A 189 14.18 1.48 5.81
CA THR A 189 14.40 1.01 4.43
C THR A 189 15.86 1.13 4.01
N ASP A 190 16.29 0.22 3.15
CA ASP A 190 17.61 0.19 2.53
C ASP A 190 17.62 0.82 1.12
N GLY A 191 16.45 1.04 0.53
CA GLY A 191 16.34 1.54 -0.83
C GLY A 191 14.91 1.63 -1.36
N GLN A 192 14.80 1.74 -2.68
CA GLN A 192 13.54 1.77 -3.42
C GLN A 192 13.64 0.90 -4.68
N MET A 193 12.54 0.25 -5.07
CA MET A 193 12.45 -0.49 -6.34
C MET A 193 11.98 0.38 -7.51
N HIS A 194 11.25 1.45 -7.21
CA HIS A 194 10.78 2.47 -8.15
C HIS A 194 10.35 3.72 -7.39
N GLY A 195 10.02 4.80 -8.11
CA GLY A 195 9.54 6.04 -7.49
C GLY A 195 8.10 5.90 -6.99
N LEU A 196 7.82 6.41 -5.79
CA LEU A 196 6.47 6.48 -5.24
C LEU A 196 5.81 7.83 -5.55
N TYR A 197 4.66 7.80 -6.23
CA TYR A 197 3.97 8.97 -6.75
C TYR A 197 2.60 9.16 -6.10
N ALA A 198 2.33 10.37 -5.60
CA ALA A 198 0.98 10.85 -5.34
C ALA A 198 0.35 11.19 -6.69
N ARG A 199 -0.80 10.58 -7.01
CA ARG A 199 -1.48 10.76 -8.29
C ARG A 199 -2.84 11.36 -8.03
N ALA A 200 -3.21 12.37 -8.81
CA ALA A 200 -4.49 13.02 -8.65
C ALA A 200 -5.18 13.22 -10.00
N PHE A 201 -6.51 13.23 -9.98
CA PHE A 201 -7.29 13.82 -11.04
C PHE A 201 -8.44 14.66 -10.48
N VAL A 202 -8.84 15.66 -11.24
CA VAL A 202 -10.00 16.51 -10.95
C VAL A 202 -10.99 16.36 -12.11
N LEU A 203 -12.27 16.23 -11.79
CA LEU A 203 -13.37 16.34 -12.75
C LEU A 203 -14.15 17.61 -12.44
N ASP A 204 -14.38 18.44 -13.45
CA ASP A 204 -15.11 19.71 -13.34
C ASP A 204 -16.19 19.80 -14.42
N ASN A 205 -17.45 19.81 -14.02
CA ASN A 205 -18.58 20.00 -14.95
C ASN A 205 -19.12 21.44 -14.92
N GLY A 206 -18.33 22.41 -14.46
CA GLY A 206 -18.69 23.83 -14.33
C GLY A 206 -19.47 24.15 -13.06
N GLU A 207 -20.37 23.29 -12.60
CA GLU A 207 -21.18 23.49 -11.38
C GLU A 207 -20.59 22.77 -10.15
N ARG A 208 -19.83 21.69 -10.36
CA ARG A 208 -19.21 20.90 -9.29
C ARG A 208 -17.84 20.41 -9.73
N GLN A 209 -16.87 20.56 -8.81
CA GLN A 209 -15.58 19.89 -8.92
C GLN A 209 -15.47 18.75 -7.90
N LEU A 210 -14.91 17.62 -8.33
CA LEU A 210 -14.49 16.52 -7.46
C LEU A 210 -13.03 16.19 -7.74
N MET A 211 -12.24 16.01 -6.68
CA MET A 211 -10.82 15.68 -6.73
C MET A 211 -10.57 14.33 -6.07
N PHE A 212 -9.79 13.51 -6.76
CA PHE A 212 -9.45 12.15 -6.36
C PHE A 212 -7.93 12.05 -6.28
N ILE A 213 -7.41 11.63 -5.12
CA ILE A 213 -5.98 11.48 -4.88
C ILE A 213 -5.69 10.06 -4.42
N ARG A 214 -4.82 9.38 -5.17
CA ARG A 214 -4.23 8.09 -4.81
C ARG A 214 -2.86 8.32 -4.18
N LEU A 215 -2.64 7.72 -3.02
CA LEU A 215 -1.35 7.72 -2.32
C LEU A 215 -0.79 6.28 -2.19
N PRO A 216 0.49 6.06 -2.53
CA PRO A 216 1.20 4.78 -2.32
C PRO A 216 1.63 4.64 -0.85
N VAL A 217 0.66 4.67 0.06
CA VAL A 217 0.84 4.50 1.51
C VAL A 217 -0.13 3.43 2.03
N ILE A 218 0.07 3.03 3.30
CA ILE A 218 -0.75 2.01 3.94
C ILE A 218 -2.23 2.44 4.05
N PHE A 219 -2.52 3.70 4.37
CA PHE A 219 -3.88 4.27 4.35
C PHE A 219 -3.85 5.81 4.52
N PRO A 220 -4.90 6.53 4.08
CA PRO A 220 -5.08 7.94 4.43
C PRO A 220 -5.65 8.08 5.85
N THR A 221 -5.62 9.29 6.39
CA THR A 221 -6.17 9.59 7.71
C THR A 221 -7.07 10.83 7.64
N MET A 222 -8.06 10.92 8.52
CA MET A 222 -8.93 12.11 8.60
C MET A 222 -8.14 13.42 8.85
N PRO A 223 -7.07 13.45 9.69
CA PRO A 223 -6.19 14.62 9.79
C PRO A 223 -5.46 14.99 8.50
N LEU A 224 -5.00 14.01 7.72
CA LEU A 224 -4.38 14.26 6.42
C LEU A 224 -5.40 14.91 5.46
N HIS A 225 -6.63 14.38 5.42
CA HIS A 225 -7.72 14.94 4.62
C HIS A 225 -8.01 16.39 4.98
N GLU A 226 -8.14 16.69 6.27
CA GLU A 226 -8.40 18.05 6.76
C GLU A 226 -7.24 19.01 6.43
N ALA A 227 -6.00 18.60 6.64
CA ALA A 227 -4.82 19.42 6.36
C ALA A 227 -4.72 19.78 4.86
N VAL A 228 -5.01 18.82 3.97
CA VAL A 228 -4.99 19.05 2.51
C VAL A 228 -6.19 19.90 2.08
N ALA A 229 -7.39 19.63 2.61
CA ALA A 229 -8.59 20.41 2.31
C ALA A 229 -8.42 21.89 2.68
N ARG A 230 -7.74 22.19 3.78
CA ARG A 230 -7.41 23.57 4.17
C ARG A 230 -6.47 24.25 3.19
N LYS A 231 -5.37 23.59 2.81
CA LYS A 231 -4.45 24.16 1.82
C LYS A 231 -5.17 24.42 0.48
N LEU A 232 -6.06 23.52 0.07
CA LEU A 232 -6.90 23.74 -1.11
C LEU A 232 -7.87 24.90 -0.94
N GLN A 233 -8.49 25.05 0.23
CA GLN A 233 -9.37 26.18 0.52
C GLN A 233 -8.62 27.51 0.56
N GLU A 234 -7.40 27.54 1.10
CA GLU A 234 -6.54 28.71 1.05
C GLU A 234 -6.13 29.07 -0.38
N GLU A 235 -5.83 28.08 -1.22
CA GLU A 235 -5.46 28.26 -2.62
C GLU A 235 -6.64 28.71 -3.49
N THR A 236 -7.83 28.15 -3.28
CA THR A 236 -8.98 28.29 -4.19
C THR A 236 -10.11 29.17 -3.66
N GLY A 237 -10.16 29.42 -2.35
CA GLY A 237 -11.26 30.10 -1.67
C GLY A 237 -12.54 29.26 -1.51
N LYS A 238 -12.50 27.94 -1.78
CA LYS A 238 -13.65 27.02 -1.75
C LYS A 238 -13.44 25.90 -0.74
N ASP A 239 -14.52 25.37 -0.16
CA ASP A 239 -14.45 24.26 0.79
C ASP A 239 -14.40 22.91 0.07
N TRP A 240 -13.27 22.23 0.17
CA TRP A 240 -13.01 20.96 -0.51
C TRP A 240 -13.46 19.72 0.28
N ARG A 241 -13.97 19.87 1.51
CA ARG A 241 -14.24 18.72 2.40
C ARG A 241 -15.29 17.73 1.88
N ASP A 242 -16.19 18.17 1.01
CA ASP A 242 -17.18 17.33 0.32
C ASP A 242 -16.79 17.02 -1.14
N SER A 243 -15.65 17.54 -1.61
CA SER A 243 -15.14 17.38 -2.97
C SER A 243 -13.80 16.67 -3.05
N LEU A 244 -13.15 16.37 -1.92
CA LEU A 244 -11.84 15.73 -1.86
C LEU A 244 -11.97 14.27 -1.42
N ILE A 245 -11.43 13.38 -2.24
CA ILE A 245 -11.35 11.94 -1.99
C ILE A 245 -9.90 11.53 -1.99
N ILE A 246 -9.43 11.00 -0.86
CA ILE A 246 -8.07 10.47 -0.74
C ILE A 246 -8.17 8.96 -0.46
N SER A 247 -7.45 8.17 -1.25
CA SER A 247 -7.33 6.72 -1.10
C SER A 247 -5.87 6.30 -0.96
N GLY A 248 -5.60 5.37 -0.07
CA GLY A 248 -4.34 4.63 -0.04
C GLY A 248 -4.42 3.43 -0.98
N THR A 249 -3.31 3.04 -1.61
CA THR A 249 -3.25 1.74 -2.30
C THR A 249 -3.16 0.56 -1.36
N HIS A 250 -2.86 0.83 -0.09
CA HIS A 250 -2.56 -0.19 0.91
C HIS A 250 -1.30 -1.00 0.57
N THR A 251 -0.28 -0.33 0.04
CA THR A 251 1.07 -0.92 -0.01
C THR A 251 1.63 -1.00 1.40
N HIS A 252 2.08 -2.20 1.78
CA HIS A 252 2.87 -2.43 2.99
C HIS A 252 4.33 -2.01 2.82
N SER A 253 4.67 -1.34 1.72
CA SER A 253 6.03 -0.96 1.38
C SER A 253 6.13 0.51 0.98
N GLY A 254 5.18 1.34 1.41
CA GLY A 254 5.22 2.81 1.32
C GLY A 254 5.66 3.47 2.63
N PRO A 255 5.97 4.78 2.62
CA PRO A 255 6.39 5.53 3.81
C PRO A 255 5.31 5.53 4.91
N THR A 256 5.71 5.58 6.19
CA THR A 256 4.81 5.71 7.36
C THR A 256 5.26 6.83 8.32
N ARG A 257 4.91 6.79 9.62
CA ARG A 257 5.15 7.83 10.67
C ARG A 257 4.28 9.09 10.58
N TYR A 258 3.26 9.10 9.73
CA TYR A 258 2.28 10.19 9.65
C TYR A 258 0.99 9.92 10.43
N TRP A 259 0.86 8.74 11.06
CA TRP A 259 -0.34 8.42 11.86
C TRP A 259 -0.13 8.87 13.31
N GLN A 260 -0.98 9.80 13.78
CA GLN A 260 -0.84 10.50 15.05
C GLN A 260 -1.21 9.63 16.27
N LEU A 261 -0.52 8.50 16.43
CA LEU A 261 -0.62 7.66 17.61
C LEU A 261 0.06 8.35 18.81
N PRO A 262 -0.46 8.17 20.04
CA PRO A 262 0.18 8.69 21.25
C PRO A 262 1.55 8.02 21.51
N ASP A 263 2.53 8.84 21.88
CA ASP A 263 3.93 8.47 22.13
C ASP A 263 4.18 7.99 23.57
N ASP A 264 3.46 8.55 24.54
CA ASP A 264 3.56 8.27 25.98
C ASP A 264 2.62 7.14 26.44
N THR A 265 2.69 6.00 25.75
CA THR A 265 1.83 4.82 25.97
C THR A 265 2.52 3.71 26.77
N ALA A 266 1.72 2.78 27.32
CA ALA A 266 2.23 1.60 28.02
C ALA A 266 2.93 0.58 27.09
N LEU A 267 2.64 0.65 25.78
CA LEU A 267 3.23 -0.15 24.71
C LEU A 267 3.40 0.77 23.48
N PRO A 268 4.56 0.76 22.79
CA PRO A 268 4.80 1.61 21.62
C PRO A 268 3.81 1.24 20.50
N LEU A 269 2.77 2.06 20.31
CA LEU A 269 1.67 1.72 19.40
C LEU A 269 2.12 1.69 17.94
N GLY A 270 3.11 2.49 17.55
CA GLY A 270 3.70 2.46 16.23
C GLY A 270 4.33 1.11 15.86
N SER A 271 4.77 0.33 16.86
CA SER A 271 5.34 -1.00 16.64
C SER A 271 4.36 -2.00 16.01
N PHE A 272 3.05 -1.71 16.02
CA PHE A 272 2.03 -2.49 15.32
C PHE A 272 1.96 -2.24 13.81
N GLY A 273 2.99 -1.62 13.23
CA GLY A 273 3.17 -1.53 11.79
C GLY A 273 3.06 -0.11 11.22
N THR A 274 3.07 0.94 12.02
CA THR A 274 3.05 2.32 11.51
C THR A 274 4.21 3.18 11.95
N ASP A 275 5.07 2.65 12.83
CA ASP A 275 6.13 3.38 13.54
C ASP A 275 5.57 4.58 14.33
N GLU A 276 6.38 5.21 15.17
CA GLU A 276 5.93 6.31 16.00
C GLU A 276 5.77 7.59 15.18
N PHE A 277 4.76 8.39 15.51
CA PHE A 277 4.44 9.63 14.80
C PHE A 277 5.65 10.57 14.71
N SER A 278 5.73 11.32 13.62
CA SER A 278 6.59 12.50 13.51
C SER A 278 5.88 13.61 12.76
N GLN A 279 5.89 14.80 13.34
CA GLN A 279 5.28 15.99 12.72
C GLN A 279 5.93 16.28 11.36
N GLN A 280 7.25 16.13 11.24
CA GLN A 280 7.96 16.40 10.00
C GLN A 280 7.53 15.46 8.87
N VAL A 281 7.29 14.19 9.17
CA VAL A 281 6.86 13.20 8.17
C VAL A 281 5.39 13.39 7.77
N PHE A 282 4.54 13.76 8.74
CA PHE A 282 3.18 14.19 8.45
C PHE A 282 3.16 15.40 7.50
N ASP A 283 3.97 16.42 7.77
CA ASP A 283 4.07 17.62 6.93
C ASP A 283 4.52 17.26 5.50
N TRP A 284 5.53 16.40 5.34
CA TRP A 284 5.96 15.91 4.01
C TRP A 284 4.85 15.16 3.26
N THR A 285 4.03 14.39 3.98
CA THR A 285 2.90 13.66 3.42
C THR A 285 1.80 14.61 2.98
N VAL A 286 1.47 15.62 3.81
CA VAL A 286 0.52 16.70 3.48
C VAL A 286 0.99 17.47 2.26
N ASP A 287 2.26 17.89 2.23
CA ASP A 287 2.85 18.64 1.13
C ASP A 287 2.83 17.85 -0.17
N SER A 288 3.27 16.58 -0.15
CA SER A 288 3.26 15.72 -1.34
C SER A 288 1.84 15.52 -1.89
N THR A 289 0.85 15.41 -1.00
CA THR A 289 -0.57 15.25 -1.36
C THR A 289 -1.14 16.55 -1.95
N PHE A 290 -0.86 17.69 -1.32
CA PHE A 290 -1.29 19.01 -1.79
C PHE A 290 -0.63 19.40 -3.13
N GLU A 291 0.65 19.12 -3.33
CA GLU A 291 1.31 19.40 -4.61
C GLU A 291 0.74 18.55 -5.76
N ALA A 292 0.31 17.31 -5.49
CA ALA A 292 -0.43 16.53 -6.48
C ALA A 292 -1.81 17.14 -6.78
N ALA A 293 -2.54 17.57 -5.75
CA ALA A 293 -3.82 18.23 -5.87
C ALA A 293 -3.72 19.52 -6.72
N LYS A 294 -2.75 20.37 -6.39
CA LYS A 294 -2.47 21.62 -7.10
C LYS A 294 -2.06 21.38 -8.55
N ALA A 295 -1.16 20.43 -8.80
CA ALA A 295 -0.75 20.09 -10.16
C ALA A 295 -1.95 19.61 -11.02
N ALA A 296 -2.91 18.90 -10.42
CA ALA A 296 -4.12 18.49 -11.14
C ALA A 296 -5.05 19.67 -11.42
N LEU A 297 -5.18 20.63 -10.49
CA LEU A 297 -5.94 21.87 -10.73
C LEU A 297 -5.31 22.74 -11.83
N ASP A 298 -3.98 22.86 -11.83
CA ASP A 298 -3.23 23.60 -12.84
C ASP A 298 -3.32 22.98 -14.25
N ASP A 299 -3.69 21.69 -14.35
CA ASP A 299 -3.82 20.91 -15.59
C ASP A 299 -5.27 20.84 -16.12
N LEU A 300 -6.23 21.51 -15.48
CA LEU A 300 -7.63 21.57 -15.91
C LEU A 300 -7.74 22.04 -17.37
N SER A 301 -8.40 21.21 -18.17
CA SER A 301 -8.61 21.45 -19.60
C SER A 301 -9.77 20.60 -20.13
N PRO A 302 -10.37 20.95 -21.29
CA PRO A 302 -11.49 20.20 -21.86
C PRO A 302 -11.20 18.70 -21.98
N ALA A 303 -12.14 17.90 -21.48
CA ALA A 303 -11.95 16.46 -21.32
C ALA A 303 -13.21 15.67 -21.64
N ARG A 304 -13.03 14.35 -21.72
CA ARG A 304 -14.12 13.37 -21.79
C ARG A 304 -13.92 12.34 -20.70
N PHE A 305 -15.00 11.84 -20.13
CA PHE A 305 -14.96 10.83 -19.06
C PHE A 305 -15.90 9.68 -19.37
N GLY A 306 -15.44 8.47 -19.07
CA GLY A 306 -16.24 7.26 -19.07
C GLY A 306 -15.87 6.40 -17.87
N TRP A 307 -16.82 5.55 -17.47
CA TRP A 307 -16.59 4.51 -16.48
C TRP A 307 -17.23 3.19 -16.92
N GLU A 308 -16.67 2.07 -16.45
CA GLU A 308 -17.20 0.74 -16.66
C GLU A 308 -16.89 -0.15 -15.45
N ILE A 309 -17.83 -1.01 -15.06
CA ILE A 309 -17.59 -2.11 -14.12
C ILE A 309 -17.52 -3.41 -14.93
N VAL A 310 -16.32 -4.00 -15.00
CA VAL A 310 -16.13 -5.32 -15.60
C VAL A 310 -16.58 -6.37 -14.58
N GLU A 311 -17.78 -6.91 -14.78
CA GLU A 311 -18.47 -7.74 -13.79
C GLU A 311 -17.79 -9.10 -13.48
N ALA A 312 -17.12 -9.69 -14.47
CA ALA A 312 -16.51 -11.02 -14.38
C ALA A 312 -15.01 -10.95 -14.65
N TYR A 313 -14.28 -10.21 -13.81
CA TYR A 313 -12.90 -9.83 -14.07
C TYR A 313 -11.87 -10.88 -13.62
N ASP A 314 -11.96 -11.33 -12.36
CA ASP A 314 -11.00 -12.29 -11.77
C ASP A 314 -11.67 -13.56 -11.23
N THR A 315 -12.64 -14.11 -11.96
CA THR A 315 -13.41 -15.29 -11.50
C THR A 315 -12.62 -16.60 -11.36
N ASP A 316 -11.32 -16.58 -11.70
CA ASP A 316 -10.39 -17.69 -11.60
C ASP A 316 -9.31 -17.49 -10.52
N ASP A 317 -9.35 -16.37 -9.79
CA ASP A 317 -8.45 -16.02 -8.68
C ASP A 317 -6.97 -15.91 -9.08
N TYR A 318 -6.68 -15.32 -10.25
CA TYR A 318 -5.30 -15.23 -10.76
C TYR A 318 -4.60 -13.94 -10.29
N ILE A 319 -5.36 -12.89 -9.99
CA ILE A 319 -4.84 -11.58 -9.61
C ILE A 319 -4.91 -11.41 -8.08
N SER A 320 -6.04 -11.75 -7.47
CA SER A 320 -6.28 -11.64 -6.02
C SER A 320 -7.28 -12.71 -5.59
N SER A 321 -7.26 -13.12 -4.32
CA SER A 321 -8.35 -13.95 -3.79
C SER A 321 -8.43 -13.91 -2.26
N ASP A 322 -9.59 -14.29 -1.73
CA ASP A 322 -9.88 -14.33 -0.31
C ASP A 322 -8.82 -15.14 0.48
N ARG A 323 -8.42 -14.58 1.61
CA ARG A 323 -7.50 -15.16 2.59
C ARG A 323 -8.12 -15.33 3.98
N TRP A 324 -9.35 -14.86 4.20
CA TRP A 324 -10.02 -14.95 5.49
C TRP A 324 -10.64 -16.33 5.69
N SER A 325 -9.80 -17.32 6.03
CA SER A 325 -10.22 -18.73 6.12
C SER A 325 -11.31 -19.02 7.17
N ALA A 326 -11.47 -18.13 8.17
CA ALA A 326 -12.45 -18.28 9.23
C ALA A 326 -13.89 -18.03 8.75
N THR A 327 -14.10 -17.30 7.65
CA THR A 327 -15.42 -17.14 7.01
C THR A 327 -15.53 -18.06 5.78
N PRO A 328 -16.75 -18.40 5.33
CA PRO A 328 -16.92 -19.00 4.02
C PRO A 328 -16.39 -18.05 2.93
N PRO A 329 -15.77 -18.57 1.85
CA PRO A 329 -15.12 -17.74 0.85
C PRO A 329 -16.08 -16.75 0.21
N PHE A 330 -15.64 -15.51 0.04
CA PHE A 330 -16.45 -14.43 -0.53
C PHE A 330 -15.59 -13.44 -1.32
N ASP A 331 -15.59 -13.56 -2.66
CA ASP A 331 -14.80 -12.71 -3.55
C ASP A 331 -15.70 -11.79 -4.40
N ASP A 332 -15.49 -10.46 -4.35
CA ASP A 332 -16.00 -9.52 -5.37
C ASP A 332 -14.98 -9.44 -6.52
N ASN A 333 -15.24 -10.21 -7.56
CA ASN A 333 -14.37 -10.38 -8.71
C ASN A 333 -14.57 -9.32 -9.81
N ARG A 334 -15.09 -8.14 -9.47
CA ARG A 334 -15.33 -7.04 -10.40
C ARG A 334 -14.14 -6.07 -10.45
N LEU A 335 -13.96 -5.39 -11.58
CA LEU A 335 -13.01 -4.29 -11.73
C LEU A 335 -13.76 -3.01 -12.13
N LEU A 336 -13.59 -1.92 -11.38
CA LEU A 336 -14.03 -0.60 -11.81
C LEU A 336 -12.92 0.10 -12.61
N LEU A 337 -13.29 0.66 -13.76
CA LEU A 337 -12.42 1.41 -14.66
C LEU A 337 -12.99 2.82 -14.84
N PHE A 338 -12.17 3.86 -14.68
CA PHE A 338 -12.42 5.18 -15.25
C PHE A 338 -11.42 5.47 -16.36
N ARG A 339 -11.90 6.11 -17.43
CA ARG A 339 -11.07 6.65 -18.50
C ARG A 339 -11.32 8.15 -18.65
N ILE A 340 -10.24 8.92 -18.56
CA ILE A 340 -10.24 10.37 -18.75
C ILE A 340 -9.46 10.65 -20.04
N ASP A 341 -10.15 11.18 -21.04
CA ASP A 341 -9.55 11.55 -22.33
C ASP A 341 -9.38 13.06 -22.46
N ASP A 342 -8.49 13.48 -23.36
CA ASP A 342 -8.54 14.82 -23.96
C ASP A 342 -9.79 15.02 -24.83
N ALA A 343 -10.00 16.25 -25.30
CA ALA A 343 -11.11 16.61 -26.16
C ALA A 343 -11.15 15.79 -27.48
N GLU A 344 -10.00 15.30 -27.95
CA GLU A 344 -9.87 14.46 -29.14
C GLU A 344 -10.17 12.97 -28.87
N GLY A 345 -10.31 12.54 -27.62
CA GLY A 345 -10.60 11.16 -27.23
C GLY A 345 -9.35 10.30 -26.99
N ASN A 346 -8.17 10.90 -26.83
CA ASN A 346 -6.98 10.16 -26.42
C ASN A 346 -6.88 10.14 -24.89
N PRO A 347 -6.55 9.00 -24.27
CA PRO A 347 -6.48 8.88 -22.82
C PRO A 347 -5.37 9.76 -22.24
N ARG A 348 -5.70 10.46 -21.16
CA ARG A 348 -4.79 11.26 -20.32
C ARG A 348 -4.58 10.65 -18.95
N ALA A 349 -5.56 9.93 -18.43
CA ALA A 349 -5.44 9.13 -17.21
C ALA A 349 -6.44 7.98 -17.21
N VAL A 350 -6.12 6.95 -16.44
CA VAL A 350 -7.02 5.85 -16.12
C VAL A 350 -7.04 5.69 -14.61
N MET A 351 -8.21 5.43 -14.02
CA MET A 351 -8.32 4.95 -12.64
C MET A 351 -8.81 3.51 -12.69
N ILE A 352 -8.19 2.64 -11.91
CA ILE A 352 -8.65 1.28 -11.71
C ILE A 352 -8.96 1.07 -10.24
N SER A 353 -10.01 0.31 -9.94
CA SER A 353 -10.30 -0.10 -8.57
C SER A 353 -10.63 -1.58 -8.46
N TYR A 354 -9.84 -2.26 -7.63
CA TYR A 354 -9.89 -3.70 -7.41
C TYR A 354 -9.41 -4.06 -6.00
N GLY A 355 -9.98 -5.11 -5.39
CA GLY A 355 -9.67 -5.52 -4.02
C GLY A 355 -8.40 -6.37 -3.93
N THR A 356 -7.32 -5.82 -3.39
CA THR A 356 -6.08 -6.56 -3.12
C THR A 356 -5.21 -5.89 -2.06
N HIS A 357 -4.58 -6.67 -1.17
CA HIS A 357 -3.51 -6.15 -0.32
C HIS A 357 -2.25 -5.84 -1.14
N GLY A 358 -1.52 -4.78 -0.78
CA GLY A 358 -0.16 -4.55 -1.28
C GLY A 358 0.88 -5.26 -0.43
N THR A 359 0.91 -6.60 -0.50
CA THR A 359 1.69 -7.49 0.39
C THR A 359 2.61 -8.50 -0.34
N VAL A 360 2.97 -8.25 -1.60
CA VAL A 360 3.94 -9.07 -2.36
C VAL A 360 5.36 -8.95 -1.79
N HIS A 361 5.73 -7.79 -1.22
CA HIS A 361 7.09 -7.54 -0.72
C HIS A 361 7.15 -7.46 0.82
N GLY A 362 8.03 -8.26 1.44
CA GLY A 362 8.31 -8.26 2.89
C GLY A 362 9.58 -7.50 3.29
N ASP A 363 10.53 -7.33 2.37
CA ASP A 363 11.84 -6.73 2.62
C ASP A 363 11.83 -5.20 2.77
N ASN A 364 12.95 -4.64 3.23
CA ASN A 364 13.13 -3.23 3.60
C ASN A 364 13.29 -2.28 2.39
N TYR A 365 12.45 -2.41 1.36
CA TYR A 365 12.54 -1.63 0.12
C TYR A 365 11.25 -0.88 -0.20
N PHE A 366 11.31 0.42 -0.44
CA PHE A 366 10.14 1.16 -0.89
C PHE A 366 9.64 0.67 -2.26
N THR A 367 8.35 0.37 -2.34
CA THR A 367 7.65 -0.12 -3.54
C THR A 367 6.14 0.05 -3.37
N GLY A 368 5.44 0.33 -4.47
CA GLY A 368 3.99 0.40 -4.48
C GLY A 368 3.29 -0.97 -4.51
N ASP A 369 4.07 -2.05 -4.49
CA ASP A 369 3.60 -3.45 -4.38
C ASP A 369 2.61 -3.84 -5.51
N ALA A 370 1.83 -4.91 -5.37
CA ALA A 370 0.88 -5.40 -6.38
C ALA A 370 0.00 -4.30 -7.00
N PRO A 371 -0.55 -3.32 -6.25
CA PRO A 371 -1.24 -2.17 -6.82
C PRO A 371 -0.40 -1.36 -7.81
N ALA A 372 0.88 -1.10 -7.52
CA ALA A 372 1.76 -0.47 -8.50
C ALA A 372 2.13 -1.40 -9.65
N GLY A 373 2.17 -2.73 -9.44
CA GLY A 373 2.36 -3.70 -10.53
C GLY A 373 1.24 -3.57 -11.57
N ALA A 374 0.00 -3.49 -11.11
CA ALA A 374 -1.17 -3.20 -11.92
C ALA A 374 -1.05 -1.86 -12.68
N GLU A 375 -0.69 -0.79 -11.96
CA GLU A 375 -0.50 0.54 -12.58
C GLU A 375 0.57 0.49 -13.68
N ARG A 376 1.73 -0.10 -13.40
CA ARG A 376 2.88 -0.08 -14.33
C ARG A 376 2.65 -0.94 -15.56
N ALA A 377 2.02 -2.10 -15.41
CA ALA A 377 1.70 -2.96 -16.54
C ALA A 377 0.65 -2.31 -17.46
N LEU A 378 -0.37 -1.66 -16.88
CA LEU A 378 -1.37 -0.98 -17.69
C LEU A 378 -0.83 0.32 -18.33
N GLU A 379 0.02 1.07 -17.64
CA GLU A 379 0.79 2.20 -18.21
C GLU A 379 1.62 1.76 -19.44
N ALA A 380 2.23 0.57 -19.38
CA ALA A 380 2.96 0.01 -20.52
C ALA A 380 2.04 -0.31 -21.70
N ARG A 381 0.91 -0.99 -21.47
CA ARG A 381 -0.08 -1.29 -22.52
C ARG A 381 -0.65 -0.02 -23.17
N LEU A 382 -0.98 0.98 -22.36
CA LEU A 382 -1.48 2.27 -22.85
C LEU A 382 -0.40 3.04 -23.63
N GLY A 383 0.86 2.97 -23.21
CA GLY A 383 1.99 3.55 -23.93
C GLY A 383 2.23 2.92 -25.30
N GLU A 384 2.08 1.59 -25.41
CA GLU A 384 2.14 0.85 -26.67
C GLU A 384 0.98 1.22 -27.60
N GLU A 385 -0.24 1.32 -27.06
CA GLU A 385 -1.44 1.55 -27.85
C GLU A 385 -1.62 3.00 -28.31
N TYR A 386 -1.29 3.96 -27.45
CA TYR A 386 -1.57 5.39 -27.68
C TYR A 386 -0.33 6.24 -27.92
N ASP A 387 0.86 5.64 -27.92
CA ASP A 387 2.15 6.32 -28.11
C ASP A 387 2.36 7.51 -27.14
N ARG A 388 1.84 7.39 -25.91
CA ARG A 388 1.96 8.42 -24.86
C ARG A 388 1.93 7.82 -23.47
N PHE A 389 2.51 8.52 -22.49
CA PHE A 389 2.34 8.15 -21.09
C PHE A 389 0.92 8.50 -20.63
N VAL A 390 0.26 7.50 -20.04
CA VAL A 390 -1.07 7.64 -19.42
C VAL A 390 -0.95 7.14 -17.97
N PRO A 391 -0.87 8.02 -16.96
CA PRO A 391 -0.82 7.60 -15.56
C PRO A 391 -2.06 6.79 -15.18
N VAL A 392 -1.84 5.69 -14.47
CA VAL A 392 -2.90 4.84 -13.92
C VAL A 392 -3.02 5.06 -12.42
N LEU A 393 -4.21 5.25 -11.88
CA LEU A 393 -4.43 5.43 -10.43
C LEU A 393 -5.12 4.20 -9.87
N TYR A 394 -4.48 3.49 -8.94
CA TYR A 394 -5.10 2.36 -8.25
C TYR A 394 -5.85 2.83 -6.99
N PHE A 395 -7.17 2.69 -6.99
CA PHE A 395 -8.01 2.89 -5.81
C PHE A 395 -8.39 1.53 -5.23
N ASN A 396 -8.06 1.28 -3.97
CA ASN A 396 -8.37 -0.03 -3.42
C ASN A 396 -9.89 -0.16 -3.15
N GLN A 397 -10.43 -1.35 -3.41
CA GLN A 397 -11.83 -1.67 -3.17
C GLN A 397 -11.97 -2.27 -1.75
N ASN A 398 -12.69 -3.38 -1.59
CA ASN A 398 -12.86 -4.11 -0.34
C ASN A 398 -11.70 -5.11 -0.17
N GLY A 399 -10.48 -4.59 -0.14
CA GLY A 399 -9.27 -5.39 -0.07
C GLY A 399 -9.03 -6.11 1.26
N GLY A 400 -9.83 -5.85 2.32
CA GLY A 400 -9.53 -6.32 3.68
C GLY A 400 -9.23 -7.82 3.80
N SER A 401 -10.03 -8.64 3.13
CA SER A 401 -9.87 -10.10 3.12
C SER A 401 -9.09 -10.63 1.90
N MET A 402 -8.52 -9.77 1.05
CA MET A 402 -7.98 -10.16 -0.26
C MET A 402 -6.46 -10.16 -0.31
N SER A 403 -5.86 -11.27 -0.73
CA SER A 403 -4.41 -11.34 -0.94
C SER A 403 -4.04 -11.34 -2.43
N PRO A 404 -2.98 -10.61 -2.84
CA PRO A 404 -2.50 -10.66 -4.21
C PRO A 404 -2.08 -12.08 -4.55
N ARG A 405 -2.35 -12.53 -5.78
CA ARG A 405 -1.95 -13.84 -6.29
C ARG A 405 -0.71 -13.68 -7.20
N GLY A 406 -0.66 -14.32 -8.36
CA GLY A 406 0.50 -14.29 -9.26
C GLY A 406 1.65 -15.25 -8.93
N ASP A 407 1.54 -16.07 -7.88
CA ASP A 407 2.53 -17.08 -7.47
C ASP A 407 2.32 -18.46 -8.12
N ARG A 408 1.21 -18.65 -8.85
CA ARG A 408 0.82 -19.92 -9.51
C ARG A 408 1.93 -20.59 -10.31
N TRP A 409 2.73 -19.80 -11.04
CA TRP A 409 3.85 -20.31 -11.85
C TRP A 409 5.21 -20.27 -11.14
N GLY A 410 5.21 -19.95 -9.84
CA GLY A 410 6.40 -19.88 -8.98
C GLY A 410 7.10 -18.53 -8.99
N HIS A 411 6.40 -17.45 -9.33
CA HIS A 411 6.92 -16.10 -9.18
C HIS A 411 6.97 -15.73 -7.70
N GLY A 412 8.14 -15.27 -7.26
CA GLY A 412 8.35 -14.68 -5.95
C GLY A 412 8.78 -13.23 -6.08
N GLU A 413 8.79 -12.51 -4.96
CA GLU A 413 9.38 -11.17 -4.82
C GLU A 413 8.95 -10.22 -5.97
N ASN A 414 9.89 -9.54 -6.65
CA ASN A 414 9.58 -8.59 -7.73
C ASN A 414 8.95 -9.25 -8.98
N ALA A 415 9.21 -10.52 -9.26
CA ALA A 415 8.58 -11.19 -10.40
C ALA A 415 7.07 -11.39 -10.17
N ARG A 416 6.64 -11.59 -8.92
CA ARG A 416 5.21 -11.69 -8.58
C ARG A 416 4.48 -10.37 -8.79
N PHE A 417 5.13 -9.25 -8.44
CA PHE A 417 4.66 -7.90 -8.73
C PHE A 417 4.40 -7.70 -10.24
N GLU A 418 5.37 -8.08 -11.09
CA GLU A 418 5.22 -7.95 -12.55
C GLU A 418 4.16 -8.92 -13.11
N ALA A 419 4.05 -10.14 -12.56
CA ALA A 419 3.09 -11.14 -13.00
C ALA A 419 1.64 -10.75 -12.70
N VAL A 420 1.35 -10.26 -11.49
CA VAL A 420 0.02 -9.74 -11.13
C VAL A 420 -0.36 -8.57 -12.04
N GLY A 421 0.59 -7.64 -12.25
CA GLY A 421 0.38 -6.51 -13.15
C GLY A 421 0.04 -6.95 -14.58
N HIS A 422 0.77 -7.93 -15.11
CA HIS A 422 0.55 -8.48 -16.44
C HIS A 422 -0.85 -9.10 -16.60
N GLU A 423 -1.25 -9.99 -15.68
CA GLU A 423 -2.58 -10.63 -15.73
C GLU A 423 -3.71 -9.59 -15.62
N LEU A 424 -3.53 -8.54 -14.82
CA LEU A 424 -4.50 -7.46 -14.72
C LEU A 424 -4.58 -6.64 -16.02
N ALA A 425 -3.45 -6.15 -16.52
CA ALA A 425 -3.41 -5.31 -17.71
C ALA A 425 -3.98 -6.03 -18.95
N ASP A 426 -3.65 -7.30 -19.14
CA ASP A 426 -4.13 -8.11 -20.26
C ASP A 426 -5.65 -8.26 -20.28
N ARG A 427 -6.29 -8.32 -19.10
CA ARG A 427 -7.74 -8.45 -18.98
C ARG A 427 -8.47 -7.10 -19.05
N ALA A 428 -7.81 -6.01 -18.67
CA ALA A 428 -8.44 -4.69 -18.58
C ALA A 428 -8.37 -3.87 -19.87
N ILE A 429 -7.37 -4.09 -20.73
CA ILE A 429 -7.06 -3.20 -21.85
C ILE A 429 -8.19 -3.09 -22.89
N ASP A 430 -8.89 -4.19 -23.18
CA ASP A 430 -9.98 -4.18 -24.17
C ASP A 430 -11.19 -3.38 -23.67
N ALA A 431 -11.56 -3.50 -22.40
CA ALA A 431 -12.63 -2.69 -21.80
C ALA A 431 -12.28 -1.20 -21.84
N LEU A 432 -11.03 -0.83 -21.51
CA LEU A 432 -10.58 0.55 -21.63
C LEU A 432 -10.63 1.08 -23.07
N ARG A 433 -10.21 0.28 -24.05
CA ARG A 433 -10.24 0.64 -25.47
C ARG A 433 -11.66 0.90 -25.96
N ASP A 434 -12.59 0.03 -25.60
CA ASP A 434 -13.96 0.05 -26.09
C ASP A 434 -14.89 1.00 -25.30
N MET A 435 -14.43 1.49 -24.14
CA MET A 435 -15.17 2.41 -23.28
C MET A 435 -15.59 3.69 -24.01
N THR A 436 -16.87 4.06 -23.85
CA THR A 436 -17.38 5.33 -24.36
C THR A 436 -17.14 6.44 -23.35
N THR A 437 -16.58 7.57 -23.80
CA THR A 437 -16.34 8.76 -22.98
C THR A 437 -17.21 9.95 -23.41
N GLU A 438 -17.71 10.71 -22.44
CA GLU A 438 -18.66 11.81 -22.63
C GLU A 438 -18.10 13.14 -22.11
N THR A 439 -18.55 14.25 -22.70
CA THR A 439 -18.17 15.61 -22.28
C THR A 439 -19.14 16.23 -21.28
N ASP A 440 -20.19 15.52 -20.87
CA ASP A 440 -21.26 16.06 -20.03
C ASP A 440 -21.72 15.00 -19.02
N ILE A 441 -21.22 15.10 -17.78
CA ILE A 441 -21.47 14.10 -16.71
C ILE A 441 -21.94 14.75 -15.41
N SER A 442 -22.88 14.12 -14.70
CA SER A 442 -23.26 14.56 -13.36
C SER A 442 -22.13 14.32 -12.36
N LEU A 443 -21.97 15.25 -11.41
CA LEU A 443 -21.03 15.13 -10.31
C LEU A 443 -21.73 15.57 -9.03
N ALA A 444 -21.72 14.74 -8.01
CA ALA A 444 -22.15 15.10 -6.66
C ALA A 444 -21.29 14.37 -5.62
N GLY A 445 -21.13 15.00 -4.45
CA GLY A 445 -20.38 14.41 -3.34
C GLY A 445 -20.84 14.98 -2.01
N ALA A 446 -20.94 14.12 -1.01
CA ALA A 446 -21.30 14.50 0.35
C ALA A 446 -20.50 13.69 1.37
N THR A 447 -19.87 14.38 2.32
CA THR A 447 -19.16 13.73 3.43
C THR A 447 -20.00 13.75 4.71
N HIS A 448 -20.02 12.61 5.39
CA HIS A 448 -20.61 12.45 6.71
C HIS A 448 -19.53 12.14 7.73
N ARG A 449 -19.51 12.88 8.83
CA ARG A 449 -18.57 12.74 9.94
C ARG A 449 -19.35 12.35 11.19
N PHE A 450 -18.84 11.36 11.92
CA PHE A 450 -19.55 10.78 13.05
C PHE A 450 -18.61 10.40 14.20
N PRO A 451 -19.05 10.58 15.46
CA PRO A 451 -18.32 10.11 16.62
C PRO A 451 -18.51 8.60 16.84
N ILE A 452 -17.47 7.95 17.36
CA ILE A 452 -17.46 6.53 17.71
C ILE A 452 -17.17 6.42 19.21
N THR A 453 -18.12 5.86 19.95
CA THR A 453 -17.98 5.56 21.37
C THR A 453 -18.63 4.21 21.67
N TYR A 454 -18.34 3.66 22.84
CA TYR A 454 -18.99 2.44 23.33
C TYR A 454 -20.52 2.49 23.21
N GLU A 455 -21.15 3.63 23.57
CA GLU A 455 -22.60 3.82 23.50
C GLU A 455 -23.08 4.01 22.07
N ASN A 456 -22.35 4.80 21.27
CA ASN A 456 -22.76 5.10 19.90
C ASN A 456 -22.73 3.85 19.02
N VAL A 457 -21.79 2.93 19.25
CA VAL A 457 -21.77 1.59 18.63
C VAL A 457 -22.95 0.73 19.09
N GLY A 458 -23.60 1.08 20.20
CA GLY A 458 -24.83 0.45 20.66
C GLY A 458 -24.61 -0.65 21.70
N TYR A 459 -23.48 -0.63 22.42
CA TYR A 459 -23.26 -1.55 23.54
C TYR A 459 -24.02 -1.11 24.78
N ALA A 460 -24.70 -2.04 25.44
CA ALA A 460 -25.27 -1.82 26.78
C ALA A 460 -24.18 -1.86 27.85
N GLU A 461 -24.45 -1.30 29.03
CA GLU A 461 -23.51 -1.33 30.16
C GLU A 461 -23.09 -2.78 30.47
N GLY A 462 -21.78 -3.03 30.44
CA GLY A 462 -21.22 -4.36 30.70
C GLY A 462 -21.48 -5.41 29.62
N GLU A 463 -21.88 -5.03 28.41
CA GLU A 463 -22.03 -5.95 27.27
C GLU A 463 -20.67 -6.31 26.64
N TRP A 464 -19.81 -5.33 26.41
CA TRP A 464 -18.47 -5.50 25.82
C TRP A 464 -17.40 -5.39 26.91
N LYS A 465 -17.27 -6.47 27.67
CA LYS A 465 -16.45 -6.55 28.90
C LYS A 465 -15.01 -6.95 28.66
N VAL A 466 -14.12 -6.31 29.43
CA VAL A 466 -12.73 -6.69 29.54
C VAL A 466 -12.60 -8.07 30.16
N GLY A 467 -11.72 -8.89 29.57
CA GLY A 467 -11.37 -10.20 30.08
C GLY A 467 -10.57 -10.16 31.39
N THR A 468 -9.76 -11.19 31.61
CA THR A 468 -8.97 -11.34 32.85
C THR A 468 -7.82 -10.33 32.94
N ILE A 469 -7.36 -9.78 31.82
CA ILE A 469 -6.26 -8.83 31.71
C ILE A 469 -6.83 -7.43 31.44
N GLY A 470 -6.37 -6.42 32.20
CA GLY A 470 -6.69 -5.02 31.94
C GLY A 470 -7.99 -4.49 32.55
N LYS A 471 -8.41 -5.03 33.70
CA LYS A 471 -9.46 -4.41 34.54
C LYS A 471 -9.03 -3.03 35.04
N GLY A 472 -10.01 -2.19 35.35
CA GLY A 472 -9.78 -0.86 35.94
C GLY A 472 -10.57 0.27 35.28
N SER A 473 -11.07 0.08 34.06
CA SER A 473 -12.10 0.97 33.52
C SER A 473 -13.41 0.80 34.31
N PRO A 474 -14.25 1.84 34.40
CA PRO A 474 -15.58 1.74 35.02
C PRO A 474 -16.39 0.59 34.44
N GLY A 475 -16.89 -0.29 35.30
CA GLY A 475 -17.66 -1.46 34.88
C GLY A 475 -16.85 -2.56 34.17
N ASP A 476 -15.52 -2.44 34.10
CA ASP A 476 -14.59 -3.34 33.40
C ASP A 476 -15.01 -3.56 31.93
N VAL A 477 -15.24 -2.48 31.17
CA VAL A 477 -15.59 -2.52 29.74
C VAL A 477 -14.49 -1.94 28.85
N TYR A 478 -14.45 -2.33 27.57
CA TYR A 478 -13.52 -1.71 26.61
C TYR A 478 -14.05 -0.35 26.12
N ASP A 479 -14.02 0.65 27.01
CA ASP A 479 -14.57 1.99 26.77
C ASP A 479 -14.01 2.70 25.53
N PHE A 480 -12.74 2.43 25.20
CA PHE A 480 -12.06 2.99 24.03
C PHE A 480 -11.75 1.92 22.97
N GLY A 481 -12.41 0.75 23.03
CA GLY A 481 -12.14 -0.38 22.16
C GLY A 481 -11.00 -1.29 22.62
N GLY A 482 -10.75 -2.34 21.84
CA GLY A 482 -9.70 -3.33 22.09
C GLY A 482 -9.10 -3.88 20.81
N LEU A 483 -7.81 -4.20 20.86
CA LEU A 483 -7.06 -4.79 19.75
C LEU A 483 -6.76 -6.27 20.00
N GLN A 484 -6.44 -7.01 18.94
CA GLN A 484 -6.05 -8.42 18.99
C GLN A 484 -7.06 -9.29 19.78
N CYS A 485 -8.35 -9.08 19.51
CA CYS A 485 -9.42 -9.70 20.29
C CYS A 485 -9.50 -11.23 20.21
N VAL A 486 -8.80 -11.86 19.27
CA VAL A 486 -9.03 -13.27 18.88
C VAL A 486 -7.74 -14.09 18.75
N GLY A 487 -6.68 -13.72 19.49
CA GLY A 487 -5.35 -14.34 19.48
C GLY A 487 -5.23 -15.78 18.96
N GLU A 488 -4.81 -15.89 17.70
CA GLU A 488 -4.04 -16.97 17.07
C GLU A 488 -4.59 -18.39 16.78
N ASP A 489 -5.88 -18.71 16.93
CA ASP A 489 -6.40 -19.97 16.35
C ASP A 489 -7.53 -19.68 15.35
N GLY A 490 -7.22 -19.85 14.06
CA GLY A 490 -8.20 -19.85 12.97
C GLY A 490 -9.13 -21.04 13.14
N ASP A 491 -10.37 -20.75 13.53
CA ASP A 491 -11.43 -21.74 13.53
C ASP A 491 -12.10 -21.72 12.16
N ASP A 492 -11.54 -22.50 11.22
CA ASP A 492 -12.10 -22.64 9.86
C ASP A 492 -13.37 -23.52 9.84
N ASP A 493 -13.87 -23.94 11.01
CA ASP A 493 -15.17 -24.61 11.13
C ASP A 493 -16.29 -23.57 11.22
N TYR A 494 -16.98 -23.33 10.10
CA TYR A 494 -18.11 -22.41 10.05
C TYR A 494 -19.28 -22.79 10.98
N SER A 495 -19.24 -23.96 11.60
CA SER A 495 -20.21 -24.40 12.61
C SER A 495 -19.91 -23.90 14.02
N THR A 496 -18.78 -23.25 14.25
CA THR A 496 -18.38 -22.65 15.53
C THR A 496 -18.25 -21.13 15.43
N SER A 497 -18.23 -20.47 16.59
CA SER A 497 -18.09 -19.01 16.66
C SER A 497 -17.69 -18.57 18.06
N ILE A 498 -17.06 -17.39 18.11
CA ILE A 498 -16.78 -16.67 19.33
C ILE A 498 -18.11 -16.21 19.94
N THR A 499 -18.35 -16.64 21.18
CA THR A 499 -19.54 -16.25 21.96
C THR A 499 -19.19 -15.11 22.91
N PRO A 500 -19.84 -13.94 22.80
CA PRO A 500 -19.69 -12.85 23.76
C PRO A 500 -20.01 -13.27 25.21
N PRO A 501 -19.33 -12.71 26.23
CA PRO A 501 -18.29 -11.69 26.13
C PRO A 501 -16.95 -12.26 25.66
N VAL A 502 -16.25 -11.54 24.80
CA VAL A 502 -14.92 -11.93 24.32
C VAL A 502 -13.86 -11.52 25.32
N SER A 503 -13.18 -12.49 25.91
CA SER A 503 -12.06 -12.25 26.81
C SER A 503 -10.74 -12.46 26.06
N GLY A 504 -9.84 -11.47 26.09
CA GLY A 504 -8.51 -11.64 25.50
C GLY A 504 -8.01 -10.45 24.67
N CYS A 505 -8.87 -9.49 24.35
CA CYS A 505 -8.42 -8.28 23.66
C CYS A 505 -7.46 -7.47 24.55
N LEU A 506 -6.49 -6.82 23.91
CA LEU A 506 -5.67 -5.76 24.48
C LEU A 506 -6.52 -4.49 24.66
N PRO A 507 -6.83 -4.08 25.90
CA PRO A 507 -7.70 -2.93 26.12
C PRO A 507 -6.97 -1.62 25.86
N LEU A 508 -7.52 -0.78 24.97
CA LEU A 508 -6.91 0.51 24.62
C LEU A 508 -6.84 1.47 25.82
N HIS A 509 -7.80 1.41 26.76
CA HIS A 509 -7.74 2.21 27.98
C HIS A 509 -6.52 1.87 28.85
N LEU A 510 -6.04 0.63 28.86
CA LEU A 510 -4.83 0.29 29.60
C LEU A 510 -3.59 0.78 28.86
N ILE A 511 -3.58 0.63 27.53
CA ILE A 511 -2.42 0.99 26.70
C ILE A 511 -2.19 2.50 26.71
N ASN A 512 -3.26 3.29 26.63
CA ASN A 512 -3.18 4.75 26.56
C ASN A 512 -3.48 5.44 27.90
N HIS A 513 -3.26 4.78 29.04
CA HIS A 513 -3.41 5.39 30.36
C HIS A 513 -4.79 6.06 30.60
N HIS A 514 -5.84 5.36 30.21
CA HIS A 514 -7.26 5.74 30.26
C HIS A 514 -7.63 6.99 29.43
N ARG A 515 -6.75 7.42 28.53
CA ARG A 515 -7.05 8.45 27.53
C ARG A 515 -7.68 7.81 26.30
N SER A 516 -8.66 8.50 25.72
CA SER A 516 -9.19 8.12 24.40
C SER A 516 -8.11 8.28 23.35
N ILE A 517 -7.95 7.31 22.45
CA ILE A 517 -7.18 7.52 21.22
C ILE A 517 -8.15 8.16 20.23
N THR A 518 -8.06 9.48 20.04
CA THR A 518 -9.07 10.26 19.31
C THR A 518 -9.23 9.85 17.85
N LEU A 519 -8.19 9.25 17.25
CA LEU A 519 -8.23 8.66 15.91
C LEU A 519 -9.21 7.48 15.78
N PHE A 520 -9.51 6.77 16.88
CA PHE A 520 -10.52 5.70 16.90
C PHE A 520 -11.88 6.16 17.41
N ALA A 521 -11.99 7.41 17.85
CA ALA A 521 -13.19 7.95 18.49
C ALA A 521 -14.09 8.75 17.53
N LYS A 522 -13.69 8.88 16.26
CA LYS A 522 -14.49 9.50 15.19
C LYS A 522 -13.94 9.09 13.83
N SER A 523 -14.78 9.17 12.81
CA SER A 523 -14.37 8.90 11.42
C SER A 523 -15.26 9.64 10.42
N GLN A 524 -14.99 9.43 9.13
CA GLN A 524 -15.74 10.03 8.04
C GLN A 524 -15.93 9.09 6.84
N MET A 525 -17.04 9.26 6.14
CA MET A 525 -17.39 8.57 4.89
C MET A 525 -17.88 9.58 3.86
N THR A 526 -17.66 9.31 2.60
CA THR A 526 -18.14 10.12 1.47
C THR A 526 -18.97 9.24 0.55
N ALA A 527 -20.13 9.76 0.12
CA ALA A 527 -20.91 9.18 -0.98
C ALA A 527 -20.81 10.11 -2.20
N LEU A 528 -20.71 9.51 -3.39
CA LEU A 528 -20.52 10.21 -4.67
C LEU A 528 -21.51 9.73 -5.72
N ASP A 529 -21.92 10.64 -6.61
CA ASP A 529 -22.51 10.33 -7.92
C ASP A 529 -21.54 10.84 -8.99
N ILE A 530 -21.08 9.95 -9.87
CA ILE A 530 -20.13 10.27 -10.94
C ILE A 530 -20.69 9.72 -12.25
N GLY A 531 -21.43 10.56 -12.99
CA GLY A 531 -22.06 10.16 -14.25
C GLY A 531 -22.98 8.95 -14.07
N GLY A 532 -23.74 8.89 -12.97
CA GLY A 532 -24.66 7.80 -12.64
C GLY A 532 -24.05 6.64 -11.83
N LEU A 533 -22.72 6.57 -11.68
CA LEU A 533 -22.08 5.62 -10.76
C LEU A 533 -22.22 6.13 -9.32
N THR A 534 -22.79 5.31 -8.44
CA THR A 534 -22.80 5.60 -7.00
C THR A 534 -21.58 4.99 -6.32
N VAL A 535 -20.79 5.79 -5.59
CA VAL A 535 -19.63 5.30 -4.83
C VAL A 535 -19.78 5.62 -3.36
N VAL A 536 -19.42 4.69 -2.48
CA VAL A 536 -19.31 4.93 -1.03
C VAL A 536 -17.89 4.61 -0.56
N THR A 537 -17.24 5.57 0.12
CA THR A 537 -15.93 5.34 0.73
C THR A 537 -16.08 4.71 2.11
N LEU A 538 -15.21 3.78 2.47
CA LEU A 538 -15.17 3.16 3.79
C LEU A 538 -13.82 3.44 4.48
N PRO A 539 -13.83 3.86 5.76
CA PRO A 539 -12.64 4.32 6.46
C PRO A 539 -11.87 3.16 7.08
N GLY A 540 -11.33 2.26 6.25
CA GLY A 540 -10.58 1.09 6.73
C GLY A 540 -10.49 -0.03 5.71
N GLU A 541 -9.99 -1.17 6.18
CA GLU A 541 -9.83 -2.41 5.42
C GLU A 541 -11.17 -3.14 5.37
N ALA A 542 -12.05 -2.72 4.45
CA ALA A 542 -13.35 -3.36 4.28
C ALA A 542 -13.18 -4.78 3.72
N THR A 543 -13.75 -5.76 4.41
CA THR A 543 -13.90 -7.12 3.90
C THR A 543 -14.93 -7.16 2.78
N MET A 544 -14.82 -8.13 1.87
CA MET A 544 -15.70 -8.23 0.70
C MET A 544 -17.18 -8.35 1.10
N GLU A 545 -17.47 -9.11 2.16
CA GLU A 545 -18.79 -9.27 2.75
C GLU A 545 -19.35 -7.96 3.29
N PHE A 546 -18.50 -7.16 3.95
CA PHE A 546 -18.90 -5.88 4.51
C PHE A 546 -19.26 -4.89 3.39
N GLY A 547 -18.45 -4.84 2.33
CA GLY A 547 -18.75 -4.04 1.15
C GLY A 547 -20.08 -4.43 0.51
N TRP A 548 -20.36 -5.74 0.37
CA TRP A 548 -21.67 -6.20 -0.11
C TRP A 548 -22.81 -5.78 0.82
N GLN A 549 -22.64 -5.87 2.14
CA GLN A 549 -23.65 -5.43 3.10
C GLN A 549 -24.02 -3.96 2.87
N VAL A 550 -23.04 -3.09 2.65
CA VAL A 550 -23.27 -1.66 2.36
C VAL A 550 -24.03 -1.46 1.05
N LEU A 551 -23.61 -2.12 -0.04
CA LEU A 551 -24.29 -1.99 -1.36
C LEU A 551 -25.72 -2.53 -1.32
N LYS A 552 -25.94 -3.65 -0.64
CA LYS A 552 -27.26 -4.25 -0.46
C LYS A 552 -28.19 -3.31 0.29
N GLU A 553 -27.74 -2.70 1.38
CA GLU A 553 -28.55 -1.74 2.13
C GLU A 553 -28.82 -0.45 1.33
N ALA A 554 -27.83 0.02 0.55
CA ALA A 554 -28.01 1.17 -0.35
C ALA A 554 -29.12 0.90 -1.37
N ARG A 555 -29.14 -0.30 -1.96
CA ARG A 555 -30.21 -0.74 -2.85
C ARG A 555 -31.56 -0.81 -2.14
N ASP A 556 -31.61 -1.48 -1.00
CA ASP A 556 -32.87 -1.76 -0.30
C ASP A 556 -33.54 -0.47 0.23
N GLN A 557 -32.75 0.53 0.60
CA GLN A 557 -33.25 1.79 1.17
C GLN A 557 -33.42 2.91 0.15
N PHE A 558 -32.54 3.00 -0.86
CA PHE A 558 -32.50 4.12 -1.80
C PHE A 558 -32.72 3.71 -3.27
N GLY A 559 -32.82 2.42 -3.56
CA GLY A 559 -33.03 1.91 -4.93
C GLY A 559 -31.78 2.03 -5.83
N ILE A 560 -30.60 2.17 -5.23
CA ILE A 560 -29.31 2.18 -5.94
C ILE A 560 -29.05 0.78 -6.52
N ASP A 561 -28.79 0.68 -7.82
CA ASP A 561 -28.46 -0.59 -8.46
C ASP A 561 -27.04 -1.03 -8.06
N PRO A 562 -26.83 -2.22 -7.44
CA PRO A 562 -25.50 -2.72 -7.12
C PRO A 562 -24.58 -2.92 -8.33
N LEU A 563 -25.13 -3.00 -9.55
CA LEU A 563 -24.36 -3.08 -10.79
C LEU A 563 -23.82 -1.70 -11.23
N ASP A 564 -24.45 -0.61 -10.77
CA ASP A 564 -24.03 0.78 -10.98
C ASP A 564 -23.53 1.42 -9.67
N ALA A 565 -22.99 0.59 -8.76
CA ALA A 565 -22.48 1.03 -7.47
C ALA A 565 -21.17 0.36 -7.06
N TRP A 566 -20.33 1.14 -6.35
CA TRP A 566 -18.99 0.75 -5.97
C TRP A 566 -18.64 1.13 -4.53
N ILE A 567 -17.66 0.42 -3.98
CA ILE A 567 -17.07 0.72 -2.68
C ILE A 567 -15.58 0.99 -2.84
N TRP A 568 -15.11 2.08 -2.24
CA TRP A 568 -13.68 2.30 -2.03
C TRP A 568 -13.35 2.12 -0.55
N GLY A 569 -12.69 1.00 -0.22
CA GLY A 569 -12.02 0.86 1.07
C GLY A 569 -10.78 1.74 1.13
N TYR A 570 -10.10 1.76 2.29
CA TYR A 570 -8.84 2.48 2.46
C TYR A 570 -8.92 3.97 2.06
N ALA A 571 -10.07 4.59 2.26
CA ALA A 571 -10.38 5.93 1.79
C ALA A 571 -10.87 6.84 2.91
N GLN A 572 -10.49 8.10 2.83
CA GLN A 572 -10.81 9.20 3.75
C GLN A 572 -10.27 9.11 5.19
N ASP A 573 -10.20 7.92 5.78
CA ASP A 573 -9.71 7.66 7.13
C ASP A 573 -9.40 6.16 7.33
N HIS A 574 -8.93 5.74 8.51
CA HIS A 574 -8.63 4.34 8.79
C HIS A 574 -8.99 3.87 10.21
N GLN A 575 -9.93 2.92 10.28
CA GLN A 575 -10.44 2.26 11.48
C GLN A 575 -10.06 0.76 11.53
N PHE A 576 -8.91 0.41 10.93
CA PHE A 576 -8.48 -0.98 10.70
C PHE A 576 -9.54 -1.79 9.93
N TYR A 577 -9.75 -3.05 10.28
CA TYR A 577 -10.60 -3.98 9.56
C TYR A 577 -12.08 -3.73 9.81
N LEU A 578 -12.84 -3.65 8.72
CA LEU A 578 -14.28 -3.48 8.73
C LEU A 578 -14.92 -4.80 8.32
N THR A 579 -15.61 -5.41 9.28
CA THR A 579 -16.23 -6.73 9.12
C THR A 579 -17.73 -6.63 9.39
N PRO A 580 -18.56 -7.46 8.74
CA PRO A 580 -19.98 -7.48 9.03
C PRO A 580 -20.23 -7.93 10.49
N SER A 581 -21.23 -7.33 11.12
CA SER A 581 -21.75 -7.84 12.39
C SER A 581 -22.48 -9.17 12.19
N ASN A 582 -23.19 -9.30 11.07
CA ASN A 582 -23.78 -10.53 10.57
C ASN A 582 -24.37 -10.32 9.16
N LEU A 583 -23.68 -10.75 8.11
CA LEU A 583 -24.22 -10.69 6.75
C LEU A 583 -25.19 -11.85 6.50
N ARG A 584 -26.44 -11.54 6.10
CA ARG A 584 -27.51 -12.49 5.77
C ARG A 584 -28.26 -12.13 4.49
N GLY A 585 -29.00 -13.09 3.93
CA GLY A 585 -29.85 -12.90 2.76
C GLY A 585 -29.22 -13.43 1.47
N GLU A 586 -29.38 -12.67 0.39
CA GLU A 586 -28.91 -13.09 -0.94
C GLU A 586 -27.44 -12.78 -1.19
N LEU A 587 -26.84 -13.59 -2.07
CA LEU A 587 -25.53 -13.31 -2.64
C LEU A 587 -25.60 -12.09 -3.56
N PRO A 588 -24.46 -11.41 -3.81
CA PRO A 588 -24.40 -10.36 -4.81
C PRO A 588 -24.93 -10.80 -6.18
N PRO A 589 -25.54 -9.89 -6.96
CA PRO A 589 -26.14 -10.22 -8.25
C PRO A 589 -25.11 -10.42 -9.38
N PHE A 590 -23.85 -10.05 -9.16
CA PHE A 590 -22.77 -10.15 -10.13
C PHE A 590 -22.10 -11.54 -10.13
N PRO A 591 -21.51 -11.97 -11.26
CA PRO A 591 -20.94 -13.31 -11.42
C PRO A 591 -19.66 -13.52 -10.60
N GLY A 592 -19.27 -14.79 -10.44
CA GLY A 592 -17.95 -15.14 -9.92
C GLY A 592 -17.80 -15.13 -8.41
N ILE A 593 -18.88 -14.98 -7.62
CA ILE A 593 -18.81 -15.12 -6.16
C ILE A 593 -18.38 -16.54 -5.79
N SER A 594 -17.31 -16.67 -5.01
CA SER A 594 -16.71 -17.94 -4.60
C SER A 594 -17.53 -18.72 -3.55
N THR A 595 -18.55 -18.10 -2.96
CA THR A 595 -19.42 -18.73 -1.96
C THR A 595 -20.26 -19.87 -2.56
N PRO A 596 -20.07 -21.14 -2.14
CA PRO A 596 -20.59 -22.32 -2.86
C PRO A 596 -22.08 -22.63 -2.63
N LYS A 597 -22.73 -22.00 -1.66
CA LYS A 597 -24.17 -22.16 -1.37
C LYS A 597 -24.75 -20.83 -0.88
N ALA A 598 -26.07 -20.71 -0.76
CA ALA A 598 -26.67 -19.46 -0.32
C ALA A 598 -26.20 -19.08 1.09
N ILE A 599 -26.00 -17.78 1.35
CA ILE A 599 -25.58 -17.25 2.65
C ILE A 599 -26.47 -17.81 3.77
N ASP A 600 -27.77 -17.88 3.52
CA ASP A 600 -28.73 -18.34 4.52
C ASP A 600 -28.66 -19.84 4.87
N GLU A 601 -27.92 -20.63 4.10
CA GLU A 601 -27.65 -22.05 4.40
C GLU A 601 -26.45 -22.26 5.33
N TYR A 602 -25.73 -21.18 5.68
CA TYR A 602 -24.70 -21.19 6.71
C TYR A 602 -25.30 -20.79 8.08
N PRO A 603 -24.64 -21.16 9.20
CA PRO A 603 -25.01 -20.66 10.52
C PRO A 603 -25.08 -19.13 10.57
N ASP A 604 -25.91 -18.59 11.47
CA ASP A 604 -26.25 -17.16 11.60
C ASP A 604 -25.07 -16.24 11.96
N TYR A 605 -23.85 -16.74 11.99
CA TYR A 605 -22.63 -16.02 12.35
C TYR A 605 -21.48 -16.26 11.37
N ALA A 606 -21.70 -17.06 10.33
CA ALA A 606 -20.64 -17.51 9.43
C ALA A 606 -19.99 -16.37 8.64
N PHE A 607 -20.74 -15.31 8.33
CA PHE A 607 -20.22 -14.09 7.71
C PHE A 607 -20.26 -12.96 8.74
N SER A 608 -19.44 -13.08 9.78
CA SER A 608 -19.38 -12.07 10.83
C SER A 608 -18.05 -12.03 11.54
N TRP A 609 -17.81 -10.91 12.23
CA TRP A 609 -16.74 -10.75 13.23
C TRP A 609 -16.63 -11.95 14.20
N ARG A 610 -17.74 -12.63 14.52
CA ARG A 610 -17.74 -13.75 15.47
C ARG A 610 -17.04 -15.00 14.96
N GLN A 611 -16.70 -15.10 13.67
CA GLN A 611 -15.82 -16.17 13.20
C GLN A 611 -14.39 -16.04 13.71
N GLY A 612 -13.96 -14.83 14.09
CA GLY A 612 -12.57 -14.59 14.46
C GLY A 612 -11.66 -14.49 13.24
N GLY A 613 -10.40 -14.88 13.39
CA GLY A 613 -9.36 -14.62 12.40
C GLY A 613 -8.72 -13.23 12.54
N TYR A 614 -7.71 -12.96 11.72
CA TYR A 614 -6.91 -11.74 11.82
C TYR A 614 -7.76 -10.47 11.63
N GLU A 615 -8.63 -10.50 10.62
CA GLU A 615 -9.53 -9.44 10.21
C GLU A 615 -10.47 -9.02 11.36
N ALA A 616 -11.14 -9.98 12.00
CA ALA A 616 -11.97 -9.70 13.18
C ALA A 616 -11.11 -9.23 14.37
N GLY A 617 -9.93 -9.85 14.57
CA GLY A 617 -9.02 -9.53 15.66
C GLY A 617 -8.54 -8.09 15.69
N MET A 618 -8.43 -7.47 14.52
CA MET A 618 -7.98 -6.10 14.33
C MET A 618 -9.13 -5.08 14.27
N SER A 619 -10.39 -5.50 14.42
CA SER A 619 -11.53 -4.58 14.48
C SER A 619 -11.74 -4.01 15.89
N VAL A 620 -11.35 -2.74 16.08
CA VAL A 620 -11.22 -2.05 17.39
C VAL A 620 -12.49 -2.08 18.24
N TRP A 621 -13.64 -1.91 17.60
CA TRP A 621 -14.94 -1.73 18.26
C TRP A 621 -15.79 -3.00 18.25
N GLY A 622 -15.27 -4.11 17.75
CA GLY A 622 -15.86 -5.43 17.96
C GLY A 622 -17.12 -5.77 17.16
N TRP A 623 -17.83 -6.81 17.60
CA TRP A 623 -18.92 -7.48 16.87
C TRP A 623 -20.14 -6.60 16.52
N LYS A 624 -20.37 -5.44 17.16
CA LYS A 624 -21.44 -4.50 16.76
C LYS A 624 -20.99 -3.42 15.79
N PHE A 625 -19.69 -3.32 15.51
CA PHE A 625 -19.15 -2.21 14.73
C PHE A 625 -19.59 -2.22 13.27
N GLY A 626 -19.76 -3.41 12.68
CA GLY A 626 -20.27 -3.55 11.30
C GLY A 626 -21.64 -2.89 11.11
N ASP A 627 -22.63 -3.24 11.93
CA ASP A 627 -23.97 -2.64 11.85
C ASP A 627 -23.93 -1.12 12.11
N PHE A 628 -23.08 -0.68 13.04
CA PHE A 628 -22.85 0.74 13.29
C PHE A 628 -22.36 1.47 12.03
N LEU A 629 -21.34 0.93 11.35
CA LEU A 629 -20.76 1.55 10.15
C LEU A 629 -21.71 1.49 8.95
N VAL A 630 -22.47 0.41 8.78
CA VAL A 630 -23.53 0.32 7.74
C VAL A 630 -24.55 1.44 7.93
N ALA A 631 -24.98 1.70 9.16
CA ALA A 631 -25.89 2.81 9.44
C ALA A 631 -25.27 4.18 9.07
N ARG A 632 -23.98 4.40 9.36
CA ARG A 632 -23.28 5.64 8.95
C ARG A 632 -23.13 5.75 7.44
N ALA A 633 -22.90 4.63 6.73
CA ALA A 633 -22.86 4.61 5.28
C ALA A 633 -24.23 5.00 4.69
N MET A 634 -25.34 4.51 5.25
CA MET A 634 -26.69 4.88 4.79
C MET A 634 -27.03 6.34 5.08
N GLU A 635 -26.61 6.89 6.23
CA GLU A 635 -26.71 8.34 6.50
C GLU A 635 -25.91 9.17 5.48
N THR A 636 -24.75 8.67 5.06
CA THR A 636 -23.91 9.30 4.02
C THR A 636 -24.60 9.28 2.65
N VAL A 637 -25.14 8.13 2.24
CA VAL A 637 -25.91 7.98 1.00
C VAL A 637 -27.17 8.85 1.02
N SER A 638 -27.87 8.93 2.17
CA SER A 638 -29.03 9.81 2.31
C SER A 638 -28.68 11.29 2.17
N LYS A 639 -27.50 11.71 2.63
CA LYS A 639 -27.03 13.09 2.41
C LYS A 639 -26.79 13.40 0.94
N LEU A 640 -26.27 12.43 0.17
CA LEU A 640 -26.07 12.58 -1.27
C LEU A 640 -27.41 12.64 -2.03
N THR A 641 -28.36 11.78 -1.66
CA THR A 641 -29.61 11.55 -2.41
C THR A 641 -30.80 12.39 -1.92
N ASP A 642 -30.64 13.17 -0.86
CA ASP A 642 -31.74 13.79 -0.10
C ASP A 642 -32.80 12.75 0.34
N GLY A 643 -32.33 11.57 0.75
CA GLY A 643 -33.15 10.39 1.05
C GLY A 643 -33.96 10.46 2.35
N GLY A 644 -33.87 11.56 3.10
CA GLY A 644 -34.66 11.81 4.31
C GLY A 644 -34.25 10.99 5.55
N VAL A 645 -33.07 10.35 5.56
CA VAL A 645 -32.49 9.76 6.78
C VAL A 645 -31.80 10.86 7.58
N GLU A 646 -32.36 11.16 8.75
CA GLU A 646 -31.74 12.09 9.70
C GLU A 646 -30.55 11.42 10.40
N PRO A 647 -29.39 12.08 10.50
CA PRO A 647 -28.24 11.56 11.26
C PRO A 647 -28.63 11.21 12.69
N ALA A 648 -28.35 9.97 13.12
CA ALA A 648 -28.66 9.52 14.47
C ALA A 648 -27.74 10.13 15.53
N LEU A 649 -26.56 10.60 15.12
CA LEU A 649 -25.52 11.15 15.98
C LEU A 649 -25.24 12.61 15.63
N PRO A 650 -24.80 13.42 16.62
CA PRO A 650 -24.29 14.76 16.35
C PRO A 650 -23.17 14.73 15.31
N ALA A 651 -23.14 15.74 14.44
CA ALA A 651 -22.06 15.88 13.48
C ALA A 651 -20.73 16.13 14.21
N ALA A 652 -19.70 15.36 13.85
CA ALA A 652 -18.33 15.62 14.28
C ALA A 652 -17.69 16.68 13.37
N LEU A 653 -16.84 17.52 13.97
CA LEU A 653 -15.97 18.41 13.21
C LEU A 653 -14.89 17.59 12.46
N PRO A 654 -14.30 18.14 11.39
CA PRO A 654 -13.07 17.60 10.83
C PRO A 654 -11.99 17.43 11.90
N THR A 655 -11.13 16.43 11.74
CA THR A 655 -10.11 16.12 12.74
C THR A 655 -8.86 16.94 12.46
N GLU A 656 -8.45 17.74 13.43
CA GLU A 656 -7.11 18.31 13.50
C GLU A 656 -6.49 17.97 14.86
N PHE A 657 -5.19 18.19 14.98
CA PHE A 657 -4.43 17.97 16.20
C PHE A 657 -3.45 19.12 16.43
N SER A 658 -3.04 19.31 17.68
CA SER A 658 -2.03 20.32 17.99
C SER A 658 -0.71 19.95 17.34
N ARG A 659 -0.11 20.91 16.64
CA ARG A 659 1.23 20.72 16.06
C ARG A 659 2.22 20.33 17.15
N ILE A 660 2.99 19.27 16.90
CA ILE A 660 4.04 18.81 17.79
C ILE A 660 5.36 19.43 17.34
N ASP A 661 5.98 20.22 18.23
CA ASP A 661 7.28 20.84 17.95
C ASP A 661 8.42 19.84 18.20
N GLU A 662 8.95 19.29 17.11
CA GLU A 662 10.07 18.33 17.11
C GLU A 662 11.33 18.96 16.50
N SER A 663 12.50 18.46 16.91
CA SER A 663 13.74 18.79 16.19
C SER A 663 13.72 18.13 14.80
N PRO A 664 14.07 18.85 13.72
CA PRO A 664 14.16 18.23 12.40
C PRO A 664 15.16 17.08 12.37
N PHE A 665 14.93 16.09 11.51
CA PHE A 665 15.90 15.03 11.30
C PHE A 665 17.27 15.58 10.87
N PRO A 666 18.38 15.06 11.43
CA PRO A 666 19.71 15.53 11.05
C PRO A 666 20.05 15.10 9.62
N VAL A 667 20.76 15.96 8.90
CA VAL A 667 21.28 15.65 7.56
C VAL A 667 22.79 15.83 7.61
N GLU A 668 23.55 14.78 7.25
CA GLU A 668 25.02 14.82 7.28
C GLU A 668 25.58 15.61 6.10
N THR A 669 26.66 16.37 6.35
CA THR A 669 27.43 17.01 5.28
C THR A 669 28.24 15.98 4.51
N SER A 670 28.52 16.26 3.24
CA SER A 670 29.30 15.39 2.38
C SER A 670 30.46 16.15 1.75
N ASN A 671 31.58 15.47 1.54
CA ASN A 671 32.75 16.07 0.91
C ASN A 671 32.47 16.31 -0.57
N ALA A 672 32.31 17.58 -0.95
CA ALA A 672 32.04 18.01 -2.32
C ALA A 672 33.03 17.46 -3.36
N ALA A 673 34.27 17.16 -2.98
CA ALA A 673 35.28 16.62 -3.90
C ALA A 673 35.02 15.17 -4.32
N ASN A 674 34.23 14.42 -3.55
CA ASN A 674 33.93 13.01 -3.80
C ASN A 674 32.60 12.82 -4.54
N MET A 675 31.67 13.78 -4.43
CA MET A 675 30.30 13.66 -4.95
C MET A 675 30.26 13.31 -6.44
N GLY A 676 29.46 12.29 -6.79
CA GLY A 676 29.32 11.80 -8.16
C GLY A 676 30.45 10.87 -8.63
N THR A 677 31.42 10.53 -7.78
CA THR A 677 32.49 9.59 -8.15
C THR A 677 31.95 8.17 -8.20
N PHE A 678 32.01 7.51 -9.37
CA PHE A 678 31.68 6.10 -9.51
C PHE A 678 32.74 5.23 -8.81
N VAL A 679 32.30 4.43 -7.85
CA VAL A 679 33.14 3.49 -7.08
C VAL A 679 33.05 2.07 -7.64
N ASP A 680 31.89 1.72 -8.21
CA ASP A 680 31.68 0.49 -8.98
C ASP A 680 31.17 0.90 -10.38
N GLU A 681 32.06 0.89 -11.37
CA GLU A 681 31.73 1.18 -12.78
C GLU A 681 31.04 -0.01 -13.45
N PRO A 682 30.16 0.21 -14.45
CA PRO A 682 29.63 -0.89 -15.25
C PRO A 682 30.79 -1.58 -16.01
N PRO A 683 30.69 -2.90 -16.26
CA PRO A 683 31.66 -3.59 -17.09
C PRO A 683 31.61 -3.04 -18.53
N ALA A 684 32.70 -3.14 -19.28
CA ALA A 684 32.77 -2.61 -20.65
C ALA A 684 31.74 -3.23 -21.62
N THR A 685 31.28 -4.44 -21.31
CA THR A 685 30.26 -5.16 -22.06
C THR A 685 29.30 -5.80 -21.07
N VAL A 686 28.00 -5.70 -21.33
CA VAL A 686 26.92 -6.34 -20.56
C VAL A 686 26.09 -7.18 -21.53
N SER A 687 25.93 -8.46 -21.25
CA SER A 687 25.05 -9.30 -22.07
C SER A 687 23.59 -9.08 -21.66
N ARG A 688 22.64 -9.21 -22.58
CA ARG A 688 21.22 -9.36 -22.19
C ARG A 688 21.06 -10.49 -21.18
N LEU A 689 20.06 -10.37 -20.30
CA LEU A 689 19.80 -11.30 -19.20
C LEU A 689 20.85 -11.27 -18.05
N GLU A 690 21.93 -10.50 -18.20
CA GLU A 690 22.93 -10.28 -17.15
C GLU A 690 22.48 -9.16 -16.20
N SER A 691 22.57 -9.41 -14.89
CA SER A 691 22.35 -8.37 -13.88
C SER A 691 23.69 -7.78 -13.44
N ILE A 692 23.78 -6.45 -13.35
CA ILE A 692 24.95 -5.73 -12.86
C ILE A 692 24.60 -4.81 -11.69
N ASP A 693 25.59 -4.47 -10.88
CA ASP A 693 25.52 -3.42 -9.87
C ASP A 693 26.46 -2.28 -10.29
N VAL A 694 25.98 -1.03 -10.16
CA VAL A 694 26.77 0.19 -10.41
C VAL A 694 26.61 1.08 -9.19
N ALA A 695 27.70 1.66 -8.68
CA ALA A 695 27.67 2.47 -7.47
C ALA A 695 28.53 3.73 -7.57
N TRP A 696 28.10 4.79 -6.89
CA TRP A 696 28.78 6.08 -6.83
C TRP A 696 28.66 6.71 -5.44
N VAL A 697 29.54 7.65 -5.14
CA VAL A 697 29.45 8.48 -3.93
C VAL A 697 28.37 9.54 -4.12
N GLY A 698 27.37 9.58 -3.24
CA GLY A 698 26.31 10.57 -3.24
C GLY A 698 26.14 11.24 -1.87
N GLY A 699 25.04 11.97 -1.71
CA GLY A 699 24.72 12.64 -0.46
C GLY A 699 24.00 11.74 0.54
N ASP A 700 23.86 12.28 1.75
CA ASP A 700 22.98 11.76 2.78
C ASP A 700 21.53 11.59 2.28
N PRO A 701 20.77 10.55 2.69
CA PRO A 701 19.39 10.35 2.24
C PRO A 701 18.44 11.55 2.46
N GLY A 702 18.68 12.37 3.49
CA GLY A 702 17.91 13.59 3.73
C GLY A 702 18.25 14.71 2.75
N ALA A 703 19.52 14.80 2.31
CA ALA A 703 19.93 15.73 1.28
C ALA A 703 19.44 15.31 -0.11
N GLU A 704 19.45 13.99 -0.38
CA GLU A 704 19.09 13.38 -1.67
C GLU A 704 17.58 13.38 -1.99
N MET A 705 16.73 13.71 -1.01
CA MET A 705 15.28 13.88 -1.20
C MET A 705 14.96 14.68 -2.48
N PRO A 706 13.86 14.38 -3.21
CA PRO A 706 12.61 13.83 -2.68
C PRO A 706 12.58 12.33 -2.39
N GLN A 707 13.44 11.48 -2.98
CA GLN A 707 13.62 10.07 -2.56
C GLN A 707 15.09 9.69 -2.82
N ALA A 708 15.40 8.55 -3.45
CA ALA A 708 16.78 8.27 -3.92
C ALA A 708 17.22 9.24 -5.06
N PRO A 709 18.54 9.38 -5.34
CA PRO A 709 19.03 10.13 -6.49
C PRO A 709 18.40 9.63 -7.80
N LEU A 710 18.19 10.50 -8.78
CA LEU A 710 17.65 10.10 -10.07
C LEU A 710 18.74 9.45 -10.91
N VAL A 711 18.52 8.21 -11.34
CA VAL A 711 19.41 7.48 -12.25
C VAL A 711 18.70 7.26 -13.56
N VAL A 712 19.28 7.75 -14.66
CA VAL A 712 18.76 7.64 -16.03
C VAL A 712 19.71 6.79 -16.86
N LEU A 713 19.15 5.86 -17.63
CA LEU A 713 19.92 5.13 -18.65
C LEU A 713 19.93 5.94 -19.94
N GLU A 714 21.11 6.20 -20.49
CA GLU A 714 21.26 6.91 -21.77
C GLU A 714 21.87 6.00 -22.83
N LYS A 715 21.33 6.07 -24.04
CA LYS A 715 21.86 5.38 -25.21
C LYS A 715 22.64 6.35 -26.09
N LYS A 716 23.75 5.89 -26.64
CA LYS A 716 24.50 6.64 -27.64
C LYS A 716 23.77 6.67 -28.99
N ASN A 717 23.54 7.86 -29.50
CA ASN A 717 22.95 8.13 -30.82
C ASN A 717 23.87 9.08 -31.59
N GLY A 718 24.69 8.52 -32.50
CA GLY A 718 25.76 9.27 -33.14
C GLY A 718 26.83 9.71 -32.14
N ASP A 719 26.99 11.02 -31.97
CA ASP A 719 27.97 11.63 -31.05
C ASP A 719 27.34 12.08 -29.71
N THR A 720 26.03 11.90 -29.52
CA THR A 720 25.29 12.30 -28.31
C THR A 720 24.77 11.11 -27.54
N PHE A 721 24.51 11.30 -26.24
CA PHE A 721 23.77 10.37 -25.41
C PHE A 721 22.38 10.94 -25.16
N GLU A 722 21.37 10.11 -25.36
CA GLU A 722 19.95 10.46 -25.21
C GLU A 722 19.33 9.51 -24.18
N ALA A 723 18.45 10.03 -23.34
CA ALA A 723 17.74 9.21 -22.38
C ALA A 723 16.92 8.13 -23.10
N VAL A 724 17.00 6.89 -22.61
CA VAL A 724 16.18 5.80 -23.12
C VAL A 724 14.73 6.04 -22.70
N GLU A 725 13.80 5.66 -23.57
CA GLU A 725 12.36 5.71 -23.30
C GLU A 725 11.85 4.30 -22.98
N THR A 726 10.99 4.17 -21.98
CA THR A 726 10.27 2.93 -21.66
C THR A 726 9.11 2.69 -22.62
N VAL A 727 8.56 1.48 -22.61
CA VAL A 727 7.32 1.16 -23.35
C VAL A 727 6.13 2.07 -22.95
N SER A 728 6.09 2.49 -21.69
CA SER A 728 5.10 3.45 -21.16
C SER A 728 5.38 4.92 -21.53
N LYS A 729 6.37 5.18 -22.40
CA LYS A 729 6.77 6.52 -22.86
C LYS A 729 7.33 7.43 -21.77
N ARG A 730 7.88 6.82 -20.72
CA ARG A 730 8.58 7.53 -19.65
C ARG A 730 10.08 7.43 -19.85
N THR A 731 10.81 8.34 -19.22
CA THR A 731 12.26 8.23 -19.12
C THR A 731 12.64 6.93 -18.40
N TYR A 732 13.47 6.11 -19.04
CA TYR A 732 14.05 4.90 -18.46
C TYR A 732 14.97 5.28 -17.31
N SER A 733 14.48 5.08 -16.09
CA SER A 733 15.14 5.53 -14.86
C SER A 733 14.76 4.68 -13.67
N ASN A 734 15.44 4.86 -12.55
CA ASN A 734 15.09 4.25 -11.27
C ASN A 734 13.78 4.76 -10.63
N ARG A 735 13.01 5.55 -11.36
CA ARG A 735 11.62 5.89 -11.03
C ARG A 735 10.61 4.88 -11.58
N GLU A 736 11.05 4.06 -12.52
CA GLU A 736 10.32 2.93 -13.08
C GLU A 736 10.85 1.61 -12.46
N PRO A 737 10.08 0.51 -12.46
CA PRO A 737 10.47 -0.78 -11.88
C PRO A 737 11.51 -1.53 -12.74
N VAL A 738 12.57 -0.83 -13.11
CA VAL A 738 13.63 -1.31 -14.01
C VAL A 738 15.03 -1.17 -13.42
N MET A 739 15.16 -0.45 -12.29
CA MET A 739 16.40 -0.32 -11.51
C MET A 739 16.06 -0.33 -10.02
N LEU A 740 16.58 -1.31 -9.29
CA LEU A 740 16.50 -1.30 -7.82
C LEU A 740 17.63 -0.42 -7.28
N THR A 741 17.28 0.65 -6.57
CA THR A 741 18.26 1.60 -6.00
C THR A 741 18.39 1.38 -4.50
N ARG A 742 19.61 1.43 -3.98
CA ARG A 742 19.89 1.25 -2.56
C ARG A 742 21.00 2.16 -2.07
N ARG A 743 20.98 2.47 -0.78
CA ARG A 743 22.06 3.18 -0.10
C ARG A 743 23.09 2.20 0.47
N ARG A 744 24.32 2.67 0.58
CA ARG A 744 25.50 2.01 1.14
C ARG A 744 26.25 3.02 2.01
N LYS A 745 27.04 2.53 2.96
CA LYS A 745 27.91 3.39 3.78
C LYS A 745 29.33 2.85 3.78
N ASN A 746 30.27 3.66 3.29
CA ASN A 746 31.68 3.30 3.19
C ASN A 746 32.54 4.34 3.92
N GLY A 747 32.91 4.03 5.16
CA GLY A 747 33.54 5.01 6.05
C GLY A 747 32.60 6.19 6.31
N ASP A 748 33.07 7.40 5.95
CA ASP A 748 32.31 8.65 6.11
C ASP A 748 31.48 9.00 4.86
N ASP A 749 31.69 8.33 3.73
CA ASP A 749 31.00 8.62 2.48
C ASP A 749 29.69 7.81 2.37
N TRP A 750 28.62 8.51 1.98
CA TRP A 750 27.38 7.88 1.52
C TRP A 750 27.58 7.41 0.08
N GLU A 751 27.29 6.13 -0.15
CA GLU A 751 27.31 5.54 -1.49
C GLU A 751 25.88 5.16 -1.88
N TRP A 752 25.60 5.25 -3.18
CA TRP A 752 24.35 4.79 -3.76
C TRP A 752 24.66 3.78 -4.85
N ALA A 753 23.81 2.76 -4.95
CA ALA A 753 23.97 1.71 -5.94
C ALA A 753 22.66 1.43 -6.66
N VAL A 754 22.75 1.09 -7.95
CA VAL A 754 21.64 0.53 -8.73
C VAL A 754 21.97 -0.89 -9.15
N ARG A 755 21.02 -1.81 -8.91
CA ARG A 755 20.97 -3.10 -9.59
C ARG A 755 20.16 -2.94 -10.87
N TRP A 756 20.78 -3.25 -12.00
CA TRP A 756 20.16 -3.15 -13.32
C TRP A 756 20.24 -4.47 -14.06
N GLU A 757 19.17 -4.79 -14.78
CA GLU A 757 19.04 -5.98 -15.62
C GLU A 757 17.99 -5.72 -16.70
N GLU A 758 18.24 -6.25 -17.90
CA GLU A 758 17.29 -6.18 -19.01
C GLU A 758 17.13 -7.49 -19.78
N LEU A 759 16.00 -7.59 -20.48
CA LEU A 759 15.48 -8.82 -21.09
C LEU A 759 16.06 -9.09 -22.50
N GLN A 760 15.69 -10.23 -23.08
CA GLN A 760 16.21 -10.76 -24.34
C GLN A 760 16.04 -9.83 -25.54
N ASN A 761 15.07 -8.93 -25.51
CA ASN A 761 14.70 -8.04 -26.59
C ASN A 761 15.25 -6.62 -26.41
N PHE A 762 15.93 -6.32 -25.30
CA PHE A 762 16.43 -4.98 -25.04
C PHE A 762 17.43 -4.54 -26.13
N PRO A 763 17.34 -3.32 -26.69
CA PRO A 763 18.17 -2.94 -27.83
C PRO A 763 19.68 -2.97 -27.51
N THR A 764 20.49 -3.55 -28.39
CA THR A 764 21.96 -3.50 -28.27
C THR A 764 22.51 -2.10 -28.59
N GLY A 765 23.76 -1.84 -28.18
CA GLY A 765 24.47 -0.59 -28.45
C GLY A 765 25.28 -0.08 -27.26
N GLU A 766 25.83 1.13 -27.38
CA GLU A 766 26.59 1.78 -26.31
C GLU A 766 25.65 2.57 -25.38
N TYR A 767 25.81 2.40 -24.08
CA TYR A 767 25.01 3.03 -23.02
C TYR A 767 25.90 3.61 -21.92
N ARG A 768 25.31 4.47 -21.09
CA ARG A 768 25.88 4.93 -19.81
C ARG A 768 24.76 5.25 -18.82
N PHE A 769 25.09 5.28 -17.54
CA PHE A 769 24.21 5.82 -16.50
C PHE A 769 24.52 7.29 -16.28
N ARG A 770 23.48 8.11 -16.17
CA ARG A 770 23.56 9.50 -15.72
C ARG A 770 22.82 9.63 -14.40
N VAL A 771 23.46 10.28 -13.43
CA VAL A 771 22.95 10.45 -12.07
C VAL A 771 22.76 11.93 -11.79
N GLU A 772 21.62 12.28 -11.23
CA GLU A 772 21.32 13.59 -10.65
C GLU A 772 21.01 13.40 -9.17
N GLY A 773 21.75 14.09 -8.31
CA GLY A 773 21.60 13.99 -6.87
C GLY A 773 21.91 15.30 -6.16
N HIS A 774 21.84 15.23 -4.83
CA HIS A 774 22.05 16.38 -3.95
C HIS A 774 22.79 15.97 -2.69
N TYR A 775 23.56 16.91 -2.14
CA TYR A 775 24.30 16.73 -0.90
C TYR A 775 24.28 18.02 -0.08
N LEU A 776 24.66 17.91 1.19
CA LEU A 776 24.81 19.06 2.06
C LEU A 776 26.30 19.44 2.15
N ASP A 777 26.66 20.69 1.83
CA ASP A 777 28.05 21.15 1.91
C ASP A 777 28.47 21.52 3.36
N ASP A 778 29.75 21.83 3.57
CA ASP A 778 30.30 22.21 4.88
C ASP A 778 29.65 23.47 5.52
N ASN A 779 28.87 24.24 4.76
CA ASN A 779 28.08 25.38 5.25
C ASN A 779 26.61 25.02 5.48
N GLU A 780 26.26 23.74 5.49
CA GLU A 780 24.90 23.23 5.64
C GLU A 780 23.96 23.70 4.51
N ALA A 781 24.50 24.00 3.32
CA ALA A 781 23.70 24.34 2.14
C ALA A 781 23.52 23.13 1.23
N ARG A 782 22.28 22.88 0.80
CA ARG A 782 21.94 21.80 -0.12
C ARG A 782 22.41 22.17 -1.53
N GLN A 783 23.32 21.38 -2.09
CA GLN A 783 23.89 21.53 -3.43
C GLN A 783 23.48 20.37 -4.32
N SER A 784 23.29 20.61 -5.62
CA SER A 784 23.08 19.57 -6.62
C SER A 784 24.41 19.07 -7.20
N TYR A 785 24.47 17.80 -7.59
CA TYR A 785 25.55 17.24 -8.41
C TYR A 785 24.99 16.43 -9.58
N GLU A 786 25.79 16.29 -10.63
CA GLU A 786 25.51 15.42 -11.76
C GLU A 786 26.76 14.59 -12.06
N ALA A 787 26.57 13.32 -12.40
CA ALA A 787 27.64 12.41 -12.76
C ALA A 787 27.22 11.45 -13.87
N THR A 788 28.21 10.92 -14.59
CA THR A 788 27.99 9.90 -15.63
C THR A 788 28.99 8.76 -15.47
N SER A 789 28.53 7.52 -15.59
CA SER A 789 29.39 6.34 -15.57
C SER A 789 30.30 6.28 -16.80
N GLY A 790 31.23 5.33 -16.78
CA GLY A 790 31.86 4.81 -17.99
C GLY A 790 30.82 4.29 -19.00
N VAL A 791 31.20 4.33 -20.28
CA VAL A 791 30.38 3.79 -21.37
C VAL A 791 30.54 2.27 -21.42
N PHE A 792 29.43 1.55 -21.59
CA PHE A 792 29.41 0.10 -21.75
C PHE A 792 28.58 -0.29 -22.97
N GLU A 793 28.89 -1.43 -23.57
CA GLU A 793 28.15 -1.98 -24.70
C GLU A 793 27.17 -3.07 -24.24
N VAL A 794 25.89 -2.94 -24.54
CA VAL A 794 24.91 -4.02 -24.40
C VAL A 794 24.96 -4.90 -25.63
N VAL A 795 25.21 -6.19 -25.44
CA VAL A 795 25.35 -7.18 -26.51
C VAL A 795 24.30 -8.29 -26.40
N ALA A 796 24.10 -9.00 -27.51
CA ALA A 796 23.29 -10.21 -27.53
C ALA A 796 23.90 -11.27 -26.61
N THR A 797 23.05 -12.05 -25.94
CA THR A 797 23.51 -13.13 -25.07
C THR A 797 23.81 -14.39 -25.87
N ASP A 798 24.81 -15.17 -25.45
CA ASP A 798 25.16 -16.48 -26.02
C ASP A 798 24.71 -17.65 -25.12
N THR A 799 23.82 -17.35 -24.19
CA THR A 799 23.37 -18.26 -23.13
C THR A 799 22.01 -18.90 -23.39
N VAL A 800 21.42 -18.77 -24.58
CA VAL A 800 20.15 -19.44 -24.90
C VAL A 800 20.31 -20.94 -24.62
N GLU A 801 19.41 -21.49 -23.82
CA GLU A 801 19.42 -22.88 -23.41
C GLU A 801 18.95 -23.76 -24.56
N VAL A 802 19.77 -24.75 -24.91
CA VAL A 802 19.48 -25.74 -25.94
C VAL A 802 19.68 -27.13 -25.33
N GLU A 803 18.58 -27.70 -24.84
CA GLU A 803 18.58 -29.07 -24.34
C GLU A 803 18.32 -30.02 -25.50
N VAL A 804 19.26 -30.93 -25.77
CA VAL A 804 19.15 -31.88 -26.87
C VAL A 804 18.98 -33.29 -26.32
N THR A 805 17.94 -33.95 -26.78
CA THR A 805 17.65 -35.36 -26.56
C THR A 805 17.63 -36.08 -27.90
N SER A 806 17.96 -37.36 -27.89
CA SER A 806 17.98 -38.17 -29.10
C SER A 806 17.18 -39.44 -28.87
N THR A 807 16.38 -39.78 -29.87
CA THR A 807 15.81 -41.11 -30.03
C THR A 807 16.40 -41.69 -31.30
N GLY A 808 16.54 -43.00 -31.42
CA GLY A 808 17.27 -43.61 -32.56
C GLY A 808 16.76 -43.25 -33.97
N THR A 809 15.63 -42.55 -34.08
CA THR A 809 15.07 -42.04 -35.34
C THR A 809 14.82 -40.52 -35.36
N ALA A 810 14.98 -39.79 -34.26
CA ALA A 810 14.72 -38.35 -34.19
C ALA A 810 15.66 -37.64 -33.22
N VAL A 811 16.05 -36.41 -33.56
CA VAL A 811 16.68 -35.48 -32.62
C VAL A 811 15.60 -34.53 -32.12
N GLU A 812 15.42 -34.46 -30.81
CA GLU A 812 14.38 -33.65 -30.18
C GLU A 812 14.97 -32.81 -29.06
N GLY A 813 14.34 -31.72 -28.70
CA GLY A 813 14.87 -30.92 -27.60
C GLY A 813 14.01 -29.76 -27.19
N ARG A 814 14.50 -29.03 -26.19
CA ARG A 814 13.88 -27.83 -25.66
C ARG A 814 14.78 -26.63 -25.95
N LEU A 815 14.14 -25.51 -26.29
CA LEU A 815 14.76 -24.20 -26.42
C LEU A 815 14.17 -23.26 -25.38
N GLY A 816 15.00 -22.46 -24.72
CA GLY A 816 14.55 -21.45 -23.76
C GLY A 816 15.63 -20.44 -23.41
N TYR A 817 15.25 -19.34 -22.77
CA TYR A 817 16.19 -18.44 -22.13
C TYR A 817 16.56 -18.97 -20.74
N PRO A 818 17.80 -18.72 -20.26
CA PRO A 818 18.22 -19.12 -18.93
C PRO A 818 17.19 -18.81 -17.86
N ALA A 819 16.93 -19.81 -17.01
CA ALA A 819 16.05 -19.63 -15.87
C ALA A 819 16.52 -18.46 -14.99
N ALA A 820 15.59 -17.57 -14.64
CA ALA A 820 15.87 -16.54 -13.64
C ALA A 820 16.12 -17.18 -12.27
N SER A 821 17.11 -16.67 -11.56
CA SER A 821 17.29 -16.95 -10.13
C SER A 821 16.42 -16.00 -9.31
N ARG A 822 15.94 -16.47 -8.15
CA ARG A 822 15.18 -15.61 -7.21
C ARG A 822 16.02 -14.41 -6.78
N LEU A 823 15.37 -13.27 -6.64
CA LEU A 823 15.97 -12.10 -6.02
C LEU A 823 16.17 -12.40 -4.52
N ARG A 824 17.39 -12.26 -4.03
CA ARG A 824 17.74 -12.52 -2.63
C ARG A 824 18.26 -11.25 -1.99
N TYR A 825 17.83 -10.97 -0.76
CA TYR A 825 18.29 -9.86 0.06
C TYR A 825 19.39 -10.39 0.98
N GLU A 826 20.64 -10.06 0.64
CA GLU A 826 21.86 -10.60 1.25
C GLU A 826 22.71 -9.48 1.84
N GLY A 827 22.03 -8.58 2.56
CA GLY A 827 22.59 -7.41 3.20
C GLY A 827 23.81 -7.70 4.08
N THR A 828 24.76 -6.77 4.09
CA THR A 828 25.89 -6.75 5.04
C THR A 828 25.84 -5.48 5.88
N SER A 829 26.74 -5.33 6.86
CA SER A 829 26.83 -4.08 7.62
C SER A 829 27.24 -2.86 6.79
N GLU A 830 27.91 -3.06 5.64
CA GLU A 830 28.40 -1.97 4.76
C GLU A 830 27.45 -1.71 3.57
N ASP A 831 26.69 -2.74 3.15
CA ASP A 831 25.66 -2.69 2.11
C ASP A 831 24.41 -3.44 2.61
N PRO A 832 23.62 -2.85 3.53
CA PRO A 832 22.48 -3.52 4.16
C PRO A 832 21.38 -3.86 3.15
N GLY A 833 21.26 -3.08 2.08
CA GLY A 833 20.36 -3.35 0.96
C GLY A 833 20.89 -4.33 -0.08
N ARG A 834 22.02 -5.01 0.14
CA ARG A 834 22.59 -5.82 -0.94
C ARG A 834 21.60 -6.87 -1.46
N VAL A 835 21.45 -6.92 -2.78
CA VAL A 835 20.62 -7.93 -3.46
C VAL A 835 21.42 -8.74 -4.46
N THR A 836 21.06 -10.01 -4.65
CA THR A 836 21.59 -10.91 -5.69
C THR A 836 20.45 -11.59 -6.44
N GLY A 837 20.77 -12.21 -7.59
CA GLY A 837 19.78 -12.84 -8.46
C GLY A 837 19.12 -11.90 -9.46
N ASN A 838 17.98 -12.29 -10.04
CA ASN A 838 17.38 -11.54 -11.14
C ASN A 838 16.26 -10.62 -10.64
N PHE A 839 16.27 -9.36 -11.08
CA PHE A 839 15.28 -8.35 -10.67
C PHE A 839 14.03 -8.40 -11.57
N ARG A 840 14.22 -8.62 -12.88
CA ARG A 840 13.14 -8.57 -13.88
C ARG A 840 12.47 -9.92 -14.08
N MET A 841 11.15 -9.93 -14.28
CA MET A 841 10.42 -11.13 -14.68
C MET A 841 10.81 -11.53 -16.11
N ARG A 842 11.19 -12.79 -16.32
CA ARG A 842 11.54 -13.29 -17.67
C ARG A 842 10.31 -13.56 -18.53
N HIS A 843 9.26 -14.12 -17.93
CA HIS A 843 8.04 -14.51 -18.62
C HIS A 843 6.87 -14.64 -17.62
N PRO A 844 5.66 -14.15 -17.93
CA PRO A 844 4.52 -14.14 -17.00
C PRO A 844 4.06 -15.53 -16.53
N ARG A 845 4.34 -16.59 -17.29
CA ARG A 845 3.98 -17.98 -16.96
C ARG A 845 5.17 -18.91 -16.67
N ALA A 846 6.36 -18.37 -16.49
CA ALA A 846 7.56 -19.14 -16.14
C ALA A 846 8.29 -18.44 -14.99
N GLY A 847 8.11 -18.96 -13.78
CA GLY A 847 8.72 -18.42 -12.56
C GLY A 847 10.21 -18.72 -12.42
N ALA A 848 10.80 -18.24 -11.33
CA ALA A 848 12.21 -18.46 -11.02
C ALA A 848 12.56 -19.95 -10.97
N GLY A 849 13.71 -20.32 -11.54
CA GLY A 849 14.16 -21.70 -11.71
C GLY A 849 13.60 -22.42 -12.94
N ILE A 850 12.63 -21.83 -13.65
CA ILE A 850 12.08 -22.37 -14.89
C ILE A 850 12.57 -21.52 -16.07
N SER A 851 13.13 -22.19 -17.06
CA SER A 851 13.57 -21.59 -18.32
C SER A 851 12.39 -20.99 -19.09
N ALA A 852 12.51 -19.71 -19.46
CA ALA A 852 11.48 -18.99 -20.21
C ALA A 852 11.47 -19.49 -21.67
N PRO A 853 10.31 -19.67 -22.31
CA PRO A 853 10.26 -20.17 -23.69
C PRO A 853 10.87 -19.17 -24.67
N LEU A 854 11.48 -19.67 -25.75
CA LEU A 854 11.62 -18.89 -26.99
C LEU A 854 10.29 -19.01 -27.74
N VAL A 855 9.42 -18.01 -27.67
CA VAL A 855 8.06 -18.10 -28.20
C VAL A 855 8.08 -18.21 -29.73
N VAL A 856 7.50 -19.28 -30.27
CA VAL A 856 7.49 -19.53 -31.71
C VAL A 856 6.64 -18.49 -32.44
N GLY A 857 7.24 -17.82 -33.43
CA GLY A 857 6.60 -16.73 -34.18
C GLY A 857 6.83 -15.34 -33.60
N GLU A 858 7.36 -15.25 -32.38
CA GLU A 858 7.76 -13.98 -31.74
C GLU A 858 9.29 -13.93 -31.61
N ASP A 859 9.87 -14.87 -30.86
CA ASP A 859 11.30 -14.92 -30.57
C ASP A 859 12.06 -15.82 -31.56
N VAL A 860 11.42 -16.88 -32.08
CA VAL A 860 12.13 -17.90 -32.87
C VAL A 860 11.25 -18.53 -33.96
N SER A 861 11.89 -18.96 -35.04
CA SER A 861 11.31 -19.76 -36.12
C SER A 861 12.14 -21.01 -36.41
N ALA A 862 11.63 -21.91 -37.26
CA ALA A 862 12.38 -23.12 -37.62
C ALA A 862 13.66 -22.83 -38.43
N ASP A 863 13.72 -21.70 -39.14
CA ASP A 863 14.91 -21.29 -39.90
C ASP A 863 16.06 -20.81 -38.98
N ASP A 864 15.73 -20.48 -37.73
CA ASP A 864 16.65 -19.99 -36.72
C ASP A 864 17.35 -21.11 -35.93
N VAL A 865 16.96 -22.37 -36.18
CA VAL A 865 17.49 -23.57 -35.53
C VAL A 865 18.24 -24.41 -36.56
N THR A 866 19.45 -24.83 -36.22
CA THR A 866 20.25 -25.76 -37.05
C THR A 866 20.62 -26.98 -36.23
N VAL A 867 20.29 -28.16 -36.75
CA VAL A 867 20.70 -29.46 -36.19
C VAL A 867 21.75 -30.08 -37.11
N ARG A 868 23.01 -30.14 -36.64
CA ARG A 868 24.11 -30.81 -37.33
C ARG A 868 24.36 -32.18 -36.73
N VAL A 869 24.53 -33.18 -37.59
CA VAL A 869 24.90 -34.54 -37.18
C VAL A 869 26.31 -34.84 -37.68
N MET A 870 27.18 -35.25 -36.76
CA MET A 870 28.61 -35.42 -36.97
C MET A 870 29.01 -36.89 -36.77
N ASP A 871 29.74 -37.46 -37.73
CA ASP A 871 30.49 -38.70 -37.59
C ASP A 871 31.97 -38.36 -37.39
N GLY A 872 32.40 -38.35 -36.12
CA GLY A 872 33.70 -37.82 -35.73
C GLY A 872 33.82 -36.33 -36.05
N ALA A 873 34.67 -35.97 -37.01
CA ALA A 873 34.86 -34.59 -37.47
C ALA A 873 34.11 -34.26 -38.77
N THR A 874 33.32 -35.21 -39.30
CA THR A 874 32.63 -35.05 -40.58
C THR A 874 31.14 -34.79 -40.35
N GLU A 875 30.63 -33.68 -40.87
CA GLU A 875 29.19 -33.42 -40.92
C GLU A 875 28.53 -34.38 -41.93
N VAL A 876 27.60 -35.20 -41.45
CA VAL A 876 26.87 -36.20 -42.26
C VAL A 876 25.43 -35.77 -42.55
N ALA A 877 24.86 -34.87 -41.75
CA ALA A 877 23.57 -34.24 -42.01
C ALA A 877 23.51 -32.84 -41.36
N SER A 878 22.69 -31.97 -41.96
CA SER A 878 22.40 -30.61 -41.48
C SER A 878 20.94 -30.32 -41.78
N LEU A 879 20.14 -30.11 -40.75
CA LEU A 879 18.69 -29.98 -40.82
C LEU A 879 18.31 -28.58 -40.33
N THR A 880 17.51 -27.86 -41.12
CA THR A 880 17.10 -26.47 -40.85
C THR A 880 15.72 -26.20 -41.44
N GLY A 881 14.98 -25.24 -40.89
CA GLY A 881 13.76 -24.75 -41.52
C GLY A 881 12.72 -25.84 -41.72
N ALA A 882 12.39 -26.15 -42.98
CA ALA A 882 11.38 -27.15 -43.34
C ALA A 882 11.71 -28.58 -42.86
N ASP A 883 12.96 -28.87 -42.49
CA ASP A 883 13.37 -30.17 -41.94
C ASP A 883 13.03 -30.32 -40.44
N LEU A 884 12.61 -29.23 -39.79
CA LEU A 884 12.35 -29.16 -38.35
C LEU A 884 10.87 -28.87 -38.08
N THR A 885 10.33 -29.49 -37.04
CA THR A 885 9.09 -29.03 -36.40
C THR A 885 9.44 -28.26 -35.15
N LEU A 886 8.89 -27.06 -34.99
CA LEU A 886 9.10 -26.19 -33.84
C LEU A 886 7.74 -25.70 -33.31
N ALA A 887 7.51 -25.83 -32.01
CA ALA A 887 6.26 -25.38 -31.39
C ALA A 887 6.46 -24.98 -29.92
N THR A 888 5.76 -23.93 -29.49
CA THR A 888 5.58 -23.58 -28.08
C THR A 888 4.23 -24.11 -27.61
N ASN A 889 4.22 -25.03 -26.66
CA ASN A 889 2.98 -25.62 -26.12
C ASN A 889 2.96 -25.53 -24.59
N PRO A 890 1.76 -25.41 -23.97
CA PRO A 890 1.64 -25.51 -22.52
C PRO A 890 1.94 -26.94 -22.05
N GLU A 891 2.81 -27.06 -21.05
CA GLU A 891 3.22 -28.33 -20.44
C GLU A 891 3.16 -28.25 -18.91
N THR A 892 3.21 -29.41 -18.26
CA THR A 892 3.41 -29.52 -16.82
C THR A 892 4.91 -29.54 -16.53
N VAL A 893 5.44 -28.50 -15.88
CA VAL A 893 6.86 -28.42 -15.47
C VAL A 893 6.93 -28.26 -13.97
N ASP A 894 7.71 -29.10 -13.30
CA ASP A 894 7.86 -29.14 -11.83
C ASP A 894 6.51 -29.17 -11.07
N GLY A 895 5.52 -29.88 -11.62
CA GLY A 895 4.19 -30.04 -11.05
C GLY A 895 3.25 -28.85 -11.26
N ARG A 896 3.64 -27.86 -12.06
CA ARG A 896 2.82 -26.70 -12.41
C ARG A 896 2.35 -26.81 -13.86
N ASP A 897 1.03 -26.71 -14.06
CA ASP A 897 0.42 -26.82 -15.38
C ASP A 897 0.44 -25.49 -16.15
N GLY A 898 0.38 -25.59 -17.48
CA GLY A 898 0.19 -24.44 -18.36
C GLY A 898 1.46 -23.61 -18.61
N ILE A 899 2.63 -24.15 -18.26
CA ILE A 899 3.91 -23.48 -18.52
C ILE A 899 4.25 -23.62 -20.01
N PRO A 900 4.45 -22.53 -20.75
CA PRO A 900 4.84 -22.62 -22.15
C PRO A 900 6.26 -23.18 -22.30
N VAL A 901 6.41 -24.23 -23.11
CA VAL A 901 7.70 -24.87 -23.42
C VAL A 901 7.87 -24.93 -24.92
N THR A 902 9.02 -24.45 -25.42
CA THR A 902 9.36 -24.52 -26.84
C THR A 902 10.16 -25.78 -27.13
N ARG A 903 9.65 -26.62 -28.02
CA ARG A 903 10.29 -27.87 -28.45
C ARG A 903 10.58 -27.88 -29.93
N PHE A 904 11.73 -28.45 -30.30
CA PHE A 904 12.06 -28.79 -31.68
C PHE A 904 12.14 -30.31 -31.86
N SER A 905 11.87 -30.79 -33.07
CA SER A 905 12.08 -32.18 -33.48
C SER A 905 12.55 -32.23 -34.93
N ALA A 906 13.51 -33.12 -35.20
CA ALA A 906 14.14 -33.32 -36.49
C ALA A 906 14.20 -34.83 -36.80
N ASP A 907 13.65 -35.24 -37.95
CA ASP A 907 13.70 -36.65 -38.38
C ASP A 907 15.09 -36.98 -38.95
N VAL A 908 15.75 -37.97 -38.34
CA VAL A 908 17.07 -38.46 -38.74
C VAL A 908 17.05 -39.93 -39.18
N SER A 909 15.87 -40.47 -39.46
CA SER A 909 15.67 -41.87 -39.85
C SER A 909 16.41 -42.29 -41.13
N SER A 910 16.88 -41.34 -41.94
CA SER A 910 17.69 -41.60 -43.13
C SER A 910 19.16 -41.91 -42.83
N LEU A 911 19.64 -41.71 -41.59
CA LEU A 911 21.03 -41.99 -41.22
C LEU A 911 21.31 -43.50 -41.18
N SER A 912 22.55 -43.87 -41.47
CA SER A 912 23.00 -45.26 -41.30
C SER A 912 23.12 -45.63 -39.82
N PRO A 913 23.01 -46.93 -39.45
CA PRO A 913 23.26 -47.36 -38.08
C PRO A 913 24.66 -46.94 -37.61
N GLY A 914 24.75 -46.35 -36.42
CA GLY A 914 25.98 -45.74 -35.93
C GLY A 914 25.75 -44.85 -34.72
N SER A 915 26.86 -44.36 -34.14
CA SER A 915 26.84 -43.39 -33.05
C SER A 915 27.36 -42.07 -33.58
N TYR A 916 26.57 -41.02 -33.44
CA TYR A 916 26.82 -39.68 -33.98
C TYR A 916 26.83 -38.65 -32.85
N THR A 917 27.57 -37.56 -33.04
CA THR A 917 27.43 -36.35 -32.22
C THR A 917 26.43 -35.43 -32.89
N VAL A 918 25.44 -34.96 -32.15
CA VAL A 918 24.50 -33.94 -32.62
C VAL A 918 24.87 -32.61 -31.99
N GLU A 919 24.97 -31.58 -32.81
CA GLU A 919 25.15 -30.19 -32.40
C GLU A 919 23.92 -29.40 -32.85
N VAL A 920 23.26 -28.74 -31.90
CA VAL A 920 22.09 -27.89 -32.18
C VAL A 920 22.45 -26.47 -31.85
N THR A 921 22.30 -25.56 -32.81
CA THR A 921 22.52 -24.13 -32.61
C THR A 921 21.23 -23.38 -32.86
N VAL A 922 20.95 -22.36 -32.05
CA VAL A 922 19.81 -21.46 -32.21
C VAL A 922 20.28 -20.01 -32.25
N THR A 923 19.62 -19.18 -33.05
CA THR A 923 19.78 -17.72 -33.03
C THR A 923 18.41 -17.07 -33.04
N ASP A 924 17.98 -16.46 -31.95
CA ASP A 924 16.64 -15.86 -31.87
C ASP A 924 16.51 -14.59 -32.76
N ALA A 925 15.30 -14.05 -32.84
CA ALA A 925 14.96 -12.86 -33.63
C ALA A 925 15.74 -11.59 -33.21
N TYR A 926 16.32 -11.59 -32.01
CA TYR A 926 17.11 -10.48 -31.47
C TYR A 926 18.62 -10.71 -31.58
N GLY A 927 19.05 -11.83 -32.17
CA GLY A 927 20.44 -12.22 -32.35
C GLY A 927 21.08 -12.89 -31.14
N ASN A 928 20.31 -13.28 -30.12
CA ASN A 928 20.81 -14.08 -29.01
C ASN A 928 21.04 -15.52 -29.48
N THR A 929 22.11 -16.15 -29.01
CA THR A 929 22.54 -17.46 -29.50
C THR A 929 22.63 -18.50 -28.40
N GLY A 930 22.56 -19.77 -28.79
CA GLY A 930 22.72 -20.91 -27.89
C GLY A 930 23.20 -22.13 -28.64
N THR A 931 23.90 -23.04 -27.95
CA THR A 931 24.37 -24.30 -28.53
C THR A 931 24.17 -25.44 -27.55
N GLY A 932 23.62 -26.56 -28.03
CA GLY A 932 23.44 -27.80 -27.29
C GLY A 932 24.08 -28.97 -28.02
N THR A 933 24.53 -29.99 -27.28
CA THR A 933 25.10 -31.20 -27.88
C THR A 933 24.54 -32.45 -27.24
N ALA A 934 24.37 -33.51 -28.03
CA ALA A 934 23.97 -34.83 -27.55
C ALA A 934 24.62 -35.95 -28.37
N VAL A 935 24.57 -37.18 -27.86
CA VAL A 935 24.93 -38.38 -28.62
C VAL A 935 23.66 -38.97 -29.22
N LEU A 936 23.69 -39.35 -30.50
CA LEU A 936 22.62 -40.02 -31.22
C LEU A 936 23.08 -41.42 -31.63
N ASP A 937 22.44 -42.44 -31.07
CA ASP A 937 22.67 -43.83 -31.47
C ASP A 937 21.54 -44.31 -32.40
N VAL A 938 21.88 -44.49 -33.68
CA VAL A 938 20.96 -45.02 -34.71
C VAL A 938 21.10 -46.55 -34.76
N PRO A 939 20.02 -47.31 -34.49
CA PRO A 939 20.06 -48.76 -34.30
C PRO A 939 20.25 -49.60 -35.57
#